data_AF-A0A9Q8YZE8-F1
#
_entry.id   AF-A0A9Q8YZE8-F1
#
_cell.length_a   1.000
_cell.length_b   1.000
_cell.length_c   1.000
_cell.angle_alpha   90.00
_cell.angle_beta   90.00
_cell.angle_gamma   90.00
#
_symmetry.space_group_name_H-M   'P 1'
#
loop_
_entity.id
_entity.type
_entity.pdbx_description
1 polymer ?
#
loop_
_entity_poly.entity_id
_entity_poly.type
_entity_poly.pdbx_seq_one_letter_code
_entity_poly.pdbx_strand_id
1 'polypeptide(L)'
;MKSLAAFAVLTAVVTAQTSTFDFGNTESFVLEPTEEPTPTSIQNIEVEPSPVEPISGPIETDRACGQIAEAISDSRSDLPAVDADLAFACLKSLPFYRADASATVDEIKKISQFQSTLAYLKDPPEGYPNPAVDIIAELDNLKSNVDAGQYDNEFDFESDIAALMTKARDGHLGWNGMAYAGVFAWRRSSNIGLISASTDGSQAPQIWAQKDFRDSNGNYEPSPVTQVNGKDVFEFLNEEADQLSYHDPDTRYNAMLLMPAAESYGTFISPPFFPGATTNITYQNGTTDQYRNMAIVVDPDAWRNVEDADSFYRVFCIPNENSISGMKRRDMNDPPFQLKNPRDRDFKSADTQQQGSVPLFYPKPSIAHSSDIVPLAGYFIDTDVGQVGVLVVQTFNTRDVEGAQEFQSIIEQYISQAKSRGVEKHIIDVRSNPGGKVLSGYDMFLQFFPSKVPQTQSRYRGHQASELLGESISSYEQITLRNGQLFTSPFSNDAYLNADLQEFPDWNAMYPPERFKGDNFTALLKYNLSDPLTTSNPRLAVGITVTGYGDRSDFNEDPFRAEDIVILSDGICASTCSIFLELMVQQAGVRTIAVGGRPQLGPMVPVGGTKGTLVLPSVYMEAFSVYVAARFADSRSEIAQWATFLPVPAPIAVLDAGVNFQDNIRTGLEDAGVPTQFLNDTASCRVWYEAQDYLNVTSLWDKTARVAFGNGGALDESRCVAGSVTSREQQTGRGDANPSASGDGSRKSDDKDAASGLRVAWTTMVVCASAVTLSLMLT
;
A
#
# COMPACT_ATOMS: atom_id res chain seq x y z
N MET A 1 -29.28 -19.75 18.12
CA MET A 1 -29.76 -18.72 17.16
C MET A 1 -28.89 -17.47 17.12
N LYS A 2 -28.57 -16.80 18.26
CA LYS A 2 -27.65 -15.64 18.29
C LYS A 2 -26.31 -15.90 17.56
N SER A 3 -25.73 -17.09 17.74
CA SER A 3 -24.45 -17.47 17.11
C SER A 3 -24.54 -17.71 15.59
N LEU A 4 -25.70 -18.05 15.02
CA LEU A 4 -25.80 -18.39 13.60
C LEU A 4 -25.86 -17.15 12.70
N ALA A 5 -26.54 -16.09 13.14
CA ALA A 5 -26.64 -14.83 12.40
C ALA A 5 -25.32 -14.04 12.42
N ALA A 6 -24.65 -13.98 13.58
CA ALA A 6 -23.33 -13.34 13.71
C ALA A 6 -22.26 -14.08 12.90
N PHE A 7 -22.33 -15.42 12.86
CA PHE A 7 -21.45 -16.21 12.00
C PHE A 7 -21.72 -15.99 10.51
N ALA A 8 -22.96 -15.77 10.07
CA ALA A 8 -23.27 -15.57 8.66
C ALA A 8 -22.68 -14.26 8.10
N VAL A 9 -22.74 -13.17 8.88
CA VAL A 9 -22.14 -11.87 8.50
C VAL A 9 -20.61 -11.97 8.47
N LEU A 10 -20.00 -12.56 9.51
CA LEU A 10 -18.55 -12.79 9.53
C LEU A 10 -18.13 -13.70 8.37
N THR A 11 -18.84 -14.82 8.16
CA THR A 11 -18.54 -15.77 7.07
C THR A 11 -18.72 -15.11 5.72
N ALA A 12 -19.64 -14.17 5.50
CA ALA A 12 -19.82 -13.48 4.21
C ALA A 12 -18.70 -12.49 3.88
N VAL A 13 -18.25 -11.70 4.86
CA VAL A 13 -17.09 -10.79 4.71
C VAL A 13 -15.81 -11.61 4.53
N VAL A 14 -15.68 -12.67 5.31
CA VAL A 14 -14.58 -13.63 5.20
C VAL A 14 -14.60 -14.39 3.88
N THR A 15 -15.76 -14.90 3.44
CA THR A 15 -15.83 -15.65 2.20
C THR A 15 -15.54 -14.69 1.07
N ALA A 16 -15.98 -13.43 1.08
CA ALA A 16 -15.48 -12.46 0.09
C ALA A 16 -13.94 -12.30 0.10
N GLN A 17 -13.23 -12.55 1.20
CA GLN A 17 -11.76 -12.66 1.23
C GLN A 17 -11.22 -14.00 0.72
N THR A 18 -11.99 -15.09 0.82
CA THR A 18 -11.57 -16.47 0.45
C THR A 18 -12.35 -17.10 -0.71
N SER A 19 -13.27 -16.39 -1.37
CA SER A 19 -14.25 -16.94 -2.33
C SER A 19 -14.02 -16.38 -3.73
N THR A 20 -12.93 -16.83 -4.32
CA THR A 20 -12.90 -17.19 -5.75
C THR A 20 -12.72 -18.70 -5.89
N PHE A 21 -13.43 -19.49 -5.08
CA PHE A 21 -13.52 -20.93 -5.23
C PHE A 21 -14.98 -21.33 -5.42
N ASP A 22 -15.41 -21.40 -6.67
CA ASP A 22 -16.57 -22.20 -7.04
C ASP A 22 -16.10 -23.41 -7.86
N PHE A 23 -16.51 -24.60 -7.43
CA PHE A 23 -16.16 -25.86 -8.07
C PHE A 23 -17.27 -26.24 -9.06
N GLY A 24 -17.00 -26.08 -10.36
CA GLY A 24 -17.77 -26.66 -11.45
C GLY A 24 -16.86 -27.48 -12.36
N ASN A 25 -17.18 -28.76 -12.54
CA ASN A 25 -16.42 -29.73 -13.32
C ASN A 25 -16.10 -29.26 -14.75
N THR A 26 -14.84 -29.50 -15.11
CA THR A 26 -14.24 -29.55 -16.45
C THR A 26 -15.09 -30.22 -17.53
N GLU A 27 -15.22 -29.56 -18.69
CA GLU A 27 -15.00 -30.21 -19.98
C GLU A 27 -13.67 -29.72 -20.56
N SER A 28 -12.91 -30.67 -21.09
CA SER A 28 -11.52 -30.56 -21.50
C SER A 28 -11.31 -29.87 -22.85
N PHE A 29 -10.43 -28.86 -22.83
CA PHE A 29 -9.42 -28.45 -23.82
C PHE A 29 -9.62 -28.80 -25.30
N VAL A 30 -9.62 -27.74 -26.12
CA VAL A 30 -8.63 -27.60 -27.22
C VAL A 30 -8.06 -26.18 -27.14
N LEU A 31 -6.84 -26.04 -26.64
CA LEU A 31 -6.06 -24.80 -26.72
C LEU A 31 -5.24 -24.85 -28.01
N GLU A 32 -5.46 -23.88 -28.88
CA GLU A 32 -4.46 -23.51 -29.88
C GLU A 32 -3.32 -22.76 -29.17
N PRO A 33 -2.06 -22.92 -29.61
CA PRO A 33 -0.92 -22.21 -29.02
C PRO A 33 -1.11 -20.69 -29.18
N THR A 34 -0.95 -19.95 -28.09
CA THR A 34 -0.86 -18.48 -28.10
C THR A 34 0.35 -18.03 -28.92
N GLU A 35 0.13 -17.09 -29.83
CA GLU A 35 1.17 -16.39 -30.58
C GLU A 35 2.14 -15.71 -29.59
N GLU A 36 3.43 -15.73 -29.89
CA GLU A 36 4.45 -15.01 -29.11
C GLU A 36 4.10 -13.51 -29.05
N PRO A 37 4.18 -12.86 -27.87
CA PRO A 37 3.98 -11.42 -27.79
C PRO A 37 5.05 -10.73 -28.63
N THR A 38 4.61 -10.06 -29.68
CA THR A 38 5.46 -9.24 -30.55
C THR A 38 5.87 -8.00 -29.75
N PRO A 39 7.14 -7.56 -29.77
CA PRO A 39 7.54 -6.33 -29.09
C PRO A 39 6.87 -5.13 -29.77
N THR A 40 5.87 -4.54 -29.13
CA THR A 40 5.36 -3.23 -29.52
C THR A 40 6.25 -2.16 -28.88
N SER A 41 6.98 -1.43 -29.72
CA SER A 41 7.67 -0.20 -29.33
C SER A 41 6.66 0.84 -28.83
N ILE A 42 7.06 1.70 -27.88
CA ILE A 42 6.28 2.86 -27.39
C ILE A 42 5.72 3.75 -28.51
N GLN A 43 6.21 3.64 -29.75
CA GLN A 43 5.76 4.44 -30.89
C GLN A 43 4.25 4.37 -31.17
N ASN A 44 3.51 3.34 -30.71
CA ASN A 44 2.07 3.20 -30.95
C ASN A 44 1.21 3.12 -29.69
N ILE A 45 1.76 3.47 -28.52
CA ILE A 45 1.02 3.41 -27.25
C ILE A 45 0.53 4.81 -26.91
N GLU A 46 -0.42 5.33 -27.70
CA GLU A 46 -1.31 6.40 -27.23
C GLU A 46 -2.27 5.78 -26.21
N VAL A 47 -1.88 5.77 -24.92
CA VAL A 47 -2.82 5.57 -23.80
C VAL A 47 -3.51 6.89 -23.49
N GLU A 48 -3.98 7.60 -24.53
CA GLU A 48 -4.99 8.61 -24.30
C GLU A 48 -6.29 7.85 -24.05
N PRO A 49 -6.94 8.03 -22.89
CA PRO A 49 -8.19 7.34 -22.61
C PRO A 49 -9.19 7.68 -23.72
N SER A 50 -9.95 6.69 -24.21
CA SER A 50 -10.86 6.89 -25.33
C SER A 50 -11.88 7.99 -24.99
N PRO A 51 -11.75 9.20 -25.57
CA PRO A 51 -12.66 10.27 -25.23
C PRO A 51 -14.02 9.96 -25.84
N VAL A 52 -15.08 10.04 -25.04
CA VAL A 52 -16.43 10.13 -25.61
C VAL A 52 -16.55 11.45 -26.38
N GLU A 53 -17.47 11.53 -27.35
CA GLU A 53 -17.62 12.76 -28.13
C GLU A 53 -17.82 13.96 -27.18
N PRO A 54 -17.02 15.04 -27.32
CA PRO A 54 -17.09 16.17 -26.41
C PRO A 54 -18.46 16.83 -26.49
N ILE A 55 -19.06 17.06 -25.32
CA ILE A 55 -20.41 17.62 -25.23
C ILE A 55 -20.37 19.08 -25.68
N SER A 56 -21.10 19.40 -26.75
CA SER A 56 -21.14 20.74 -27.31
C SER A 56 -22.06 21.66 -26.52
N GLY A 57 -21.52 22.74 -25.94
CA GLY A 57 -22.29 23.79 -25.27
C GLY A 57 -21.66 24.23 -23.95
N PRO A 58 -22.24 25.21 -23.24
CA PRO A 58 -21.82 25.51 -21.87
C PRO A 58 -22.16 24.34 -20.94
N ILE A 59 -21.28 24.05 -19.98
CA ILE A 59 -21.54 23.06 -18.93
C ILE A 59 -22.59 23.62 -17.98
N GLU A 60 -23.73 22.95 -17.90
CA GLU A 60 -24.80 23.21 -16.93
C GLU A 60 -24.62 22.25 -15.75
N THR A 61 -24.09 22.76 -14.63
CA THR A 61 -23.67 21.95 -13.45
C THR A 61 -24.75 21.00 -12.95
N ASP A 62 -26.01 21.42 -12.96
CA ASP A 62 -27.19 20.66 -12.55
C ASP A 62 -27.53 19.49 -13.48
N ARG A 63 -27.03 19.52 -14.73
CA ARG A 63 -27.28 18.49 -15.74
C ARG A 63 -26.05 17.65 -16.08
N ALA A 64 -24.89 18.01 -15.52
CA ALA A 64 -23.61 17.39 -15.84
C ALA A 64 -23.60 15.86 -15.64
N CYS A 65 -24.18 15.34 -14.54
CA CYS A 65 -24.23 13.89 -14.32
C CYS A 65 -25.08 13.15 -15.37
N GLY A 66 -26.23 13.71 -15.75
CA GLY A 66 -27.07 13.13 -16.81
C GLY A 66 -26.41 13.19 -18.18
N GLN A 67 -25.70 14.28 -18.47
CA GLN A 67 -24.91 14.44 -19.69
C GLN A 67 -23.78 13.39 -19.80
N ILE A 68 -23.09 13.11 -18.70
CA ILE A 68 -22.06 12.06 -18.65
C ILE A 68 -22.70 10.68 -18.84
N ALA A 69 -23.83 10.40 -18.20
CA ALA A 69 -24.55 9.13 -18.36
C ALA A 69 -24.97 8.88 -19.83
N GLU A 70 -25.49 9.91 -20.52
CA GLU A 70 -25.80 9.84 -21.95
C GLU A 70 -24.55 9.54 -22.79
N ALA A 71 -23.46 10.28 -22.56
CA ALA A 71 -22.20 10.11 -23.30
C ALA A 71 -21.55 8.74 -23.08
N ILE A 72 -21.64 8.18 -21.87
CA ILE A 72 -21.16 6.82 -21.57
C ILE A 72 -22.05 5.78 -22.25
N SER A 73 -23.37 5.98 -22.26
CA SER A 73 -24.31 5.00 -22.84
C SER A 73 -24.10 4.77 -24.35
N ASP A 74 -23.61 5.78 -25.05
CA ASP A 74 -23.27 5.72 -26.47
C ASP A 74 -21.84 5.22 -26.74
N SER A 75 -21.00 5.13 -25.71
CA SER A 75 -19.63 4.65 -25.82
C SER A 75 -19.56 3.13 -25.99
N ARG A 76 -18.56 2.69 -26.76
CA ARG A 76 -18.19 1.27 -26.89
C ARG A 76 -16.87 0.94 -26.20
N SER A 77 -16.30 1.89 -25.47
CA SER A 77 -15.05 1.71 -24.72
C SER A 77 -15.34 1.10 -23.35
N ASP A 78 -14.49 0.17 -22.90
CA ASP A 78 -14.58 -0.43 -21.58
C ASP A 78 -14.18 0.55 -20.45
N LEU A 79 -13.48 1.65 -20.77
CA LEU A 79 -13.13 2.74 -19.85
C LEU A 79 -13.27 4.10 -20.55
N PRO A 80 -14.51 4.60 -20.73
CA PRO A 80 -14.73 5.89 -21.37
C PRO A 80 -14.17 7.04 -20.51
N ALA A 81 -13.70 8.10 -21.17
CA ALA A 81 -13.29 9.33 -20.51
C ALA A 81 -14.07 10.54 -21.00
N VAL A 82 -14.36 11.45 -20.07
CA VAL A 82 -15.03 12.74 -20.29
C VAL A 82 -14.09 13.89 -19.96
N ASP A 83 -14.40 15.10 -20.44
CA ASP A 83 -13.65 16.30 -20.05
C ASP A 83 -13.67 16.45 -18.51
N ALA A 84 -12.51 16.80 -17.91
CA ALA A 84 -12.38 16.81 -16.45
C ALA A 84 -13.28 17.86 -15.78
N ASP A 85 -13.54 18.99 -16.44
CA ASP A 85 -14.44 20.04 -15.92
C ASP A 85 -15.92 19.61 -15.92
N LEU A 86 -16.34 18.79 -16.89
CA LEU A 86 -17.67 18.17 -16.90
C LEU A 86 -17.83 17.16 -15.75
N ALA A 87 -16.84 16.29 -15.54
CA ALA A 87 -16.84 15.36 -14.41
C ALA A 87 -16.84 16.11 -13.07
N PHE A 88 -16.00 17.14 -12.94
CA PHE A 88 -15.98 17.99 -11.75
C PHE A 88 -17.33 18.69 -11.54
N ALA A 89 -17.98 19.22 -12.59
CA ALA A 89 -19.30 19.82 -12.49
C ALA A 89 -20.38 18.82 -12.01
N CYS A 90 -20.32 17.55 -12.44
CA CYS A 90 -21.20 16.50 -11.90
C CYS A 90 -20.95 16.26 -10.40
N LEU A 91 -19.68 16.11 -9.98
CA LEU A 91 -19.34 15.91 -8.57
C LEU A 91 -19.77 17.10 -7.68
N LYS A 92 -19.69 18.33 -8.22
CA LYS A 92 -20.10 19.55 -7.53
C LYS A 92 -21.61 19.74 -7.45
N SER A 93 -22.42 19.03 -8.24
CA SER A 93 -23.89 19.08 -8.15
C SER A 93 -24.48 18.06 -7.18
N LEU A 94 -23.67 17.18 -6.60
CA LEU A 94 -24.14 16.14 -5.69
C LEU A 94 -24.81 16.74 -4.45
N PRO A 95 -25.97 16.19 -4.03
CA PRO A 95 -26.61 16.60 -2.78
C PRO A 95 -25.70 16.31 -1.59
N PHE A 96 -25.86 17.07 -0.50
CA PHE A 96 -25.15 16.86 0.75
C PHE A 96 -26.11 16.57 1.91
N TYR A 97 -25.98 15.38 2.52
CA TYR A 97 -26.82 14.96 3.63
C TYR A 97 -26.08 15.07 4.96
N ARG A 98 -26.25 16.22 5.62
CA ARG A 98 -25.53 16.57 6.87
C ARG A 98 -25.57 15.49 7.96
N ALA A 99 -26.72 14.83 8.15
CA ALA A 99 -26.86 13.81 9.19
C ALA A 99 -25.99 12.57 8.90
N ASP A 100 -25.98 12.13 7.64
CA ASP A 100 -25.20 10.98 7.18
C ASP A 100 -23.70 11.30 7.20
N ALA A 101 -23.32 12.50 6.77
CA ALA A 101 -21.95 13.00 6.86
C ALA A 101 -21.46 13.07 8.31
N SER A 102 -22.25 13.65 9.23
CA SER A 102 -21.86 13.79 10.64
C SER A 102 -21.70 12.41 11.32
N ALA A 103 -22.57 11.44 11.02
CA ALA A 103 -22.45 10.07 11.49
C ALA A 103 -21.27 9.32 10.85
N THR A 104 -20.98 9.58 9.57
CA THR A 104 -19.82 9.00 8.88
C THR A 104 -18.52 9.46 9.53
N VAL A 105 -18.38 10.75 9.90
CA VAL A 105 -17.20 11.22 10.64
C VAL A 105 -17.04 10.52 12.00
N ASP A 106 -18.14 10.23 12.69
CA ASP A 106 -18.09 9.50 13.95
C ASP A 106 -17.55 8.06 13.76
N GLU A 107 -17.96 7.36 12.70
CA GLU A 107 -17.44 6.02 12.40
C GLU A 107 -15.98 6.05 11.91
N ILE A 108 -15.60 7.04 11.08
CA ILE A 108 -14.20 7.26 10.67
C ILE A 108 -13.31 7.49 11.90
N LYS A 109 -13.80 8.24 12.90
CA LYS A 109 -13.06 8.47 14.14
C LYS A 109 -12.86 7.18 14.93
N LYS A 110 -13.86 6.28 15.00
CA LYS A 110 -13.72 4.96 15.63
C LYS A 110 -12.73 4.07 14.89
N ILE A 111 -12.77 4.05 13.55
CA ILE A 111 -11.80 3.35 12.70
C ILE A 111 -10.39 3.90 12.94
N SER A 112 -10.24 5.23 12.96
CA SER A 112 -8.94 5.89 13.11
C SER A 112 -8.25 5.59 14.45
N GLN A 113 -8.99 5.20 15.50
CA GLN A 113 -8.39 4.80 16.78
C GLN A 113 -7.48 3.57 16.66
N PHE A 114 -7.69 2.72 15.64
CA PHE A 114 -6.87 1.54 15.36
C PHE A 114 -5.55 1.87 14.65
N GLN A 115 -5.33 3.13 14.21
CA GLN A 115 -4.07 3.57 13.64
C GLN A 115 -2.99 3.60 14.73
N SER A 116 -1.95 2.78 14.59
CA SER A 116 -0.92 2.65 15.64
C SER A 116 -0.04 3.88 15.82
N THR A 117 0.10 4.70 14.77
CA THR A 117 1.00 5.85 14.77
C THR A 117 0.38 7.15 15.28
N LEU A 118 -0.88 7.19 15.75
CA LEU A 118 -1.58 8.44 16.09
C LEU A 118 -0.77 9.40 16.99
N ALA A 119 -0.20 8.91 18.10
CA ALA A 119 0.59 9.74 19.00
C ALA A 119 1.87 10.30 18.33
N TYR A 120 2.47 9.56 17.41
CA TYR A 120 3.66 9.98 16.67
C TYR A 120 3.32 10.92 15.51
N LEU A 121 2.14 10.81 14.90
CA LEU A 121 1.67 11.78 13.92
C LEU A 121 1.40 13.14 14.58
N LYS A 122 0.78 13.13 15.75
CA LYS A 122 0.47 14.33 16.53
C LYS A 122 1.71 15.06 17.05
N ASP A 123 2.74 14.30 17.42
CA ASP A 123 4.01 14.81 17.88
C ASP A 123 5.11 13.96 17.24
N PRO A 124 5.60 14.28 16.03
CA PRO A 124 6.62 13.48 15.37
C PRO A 124 8.00 13.66 16.02
N PRO A 125 8.86 12.64 15.97
CA PRO A 125 10.24 12.79 16.44
C PRO A 125 11.02 13.81 15.61
N GLU A 126 12.08 14.35 16.21
CA GLU A 126 13.05 15.18 15.49
C GLU A 126 13.62 14.42 14.28
N GLY A 127 13.76 15.13 13.16
CA GLY A 127 14.25 14.56 11.90
C GLY A 127 13.17 13.99 10.98
N TYR A 128 11.92 13.82 11.45
CA TYR A 128 10.81 13.48 10.57
C TYR A 128 10.49 14.68 9.64
N PRO A 129 10.46 14.49 8.30
CA PRO A 129 10.41 15.62 7.37
C PRO A 129 9.02 16.23 7.21
N ASN A 130 7.98 15.65 7.82
CA ASN A 130 6.59 16.09 7.63
C ASN A 130 6.03 16.82 8.85
N PRO A 131 5.10 17.77 8.64
CA PRO A 131 4.41 18.45 9.74
C PRO A 131 3.66 17.47 10.65
N ALA A 132 3.54 17.85 11.92
CA ALA A 132 2.65 17.17 12.86
C ALA A 132 1.18 17.28 12.42
N VAL A 133 0.41 16.22 12.66
CA VAL A 133 -1.04 16.17 12.40
C VAL A 133 -1.75 15.38 13.49
N ASP A 134 -2.76 16.00 14.12
CA ASP A 134 -3.65 15.33 15.06
C ASP A 134 -4.92 14.87 14.32
N ILE A 135 -4.87 13.65 13.76
CA ILE A 135 -5.96 13.10 12.94
C ILE A 135 -7.31 13.13 13.68
N ILE A 136 -7.31 12.85 14.98
CA ILE A 136 -8.55 12.80 15.77
C ILE A 136 -9.12 14.20 15.98
N ALA A 137 -8.28 15.18 16.31
CA ALA A 137 -8.74 16.56 16.47
C ALA A 137 -9.20 17.18 15.14
N GLU A 138 -8.53 16.86 14.02
CA GLU A 138 -8.94 17.32 12.70
C GLU A 138 -10.27 16.69 12.25
N LEU A 139 -10.55 15.43 12.59
CA LEU A 139 -11.87 14.83 12.39
C LEU A 139 -12.96 15.53 13.23
N ASP A 140 -12.64 15.95 14.46
CA ASP A 140 -13.57 16.74 15.29
C ASP A 140 -13.86 18.12 14.67
N ASN A 141 -12.85 18.76 14.07
CA ASN A 141 -13.03 20.00 13.31
C ASN A 141 -13.91 19.77 12.07
N LEU A 142 -13.65 18.69 11.33
CA LEU A 142 -14.43 18.33 10.14
C LEU A 142 -15.90 18.08 10.49
N LYS A 143 -16.18 17.33 11.57
CA LYS A 143 -17.54 17.17 12.10
C LYS A 143 -18.19 18.51 12.46
N SER A 144 -17.45 19.40 13.11
CA SER A 144 -17.94 20.74 13.46
C SER A 144 -18.31 21.56 12.23
N ASN A 145 -17.55 21.44 11.14
CA ASN A 145 -17.84 22.09 9.86
C ASN A 145 -19.11 21.52 9.20
N VAL A 146 -19.30 20.19 9.24
CA VAL A 146 -20.53 19.51 8.80
C VAL A 146 -21.73 20.05 9.58
N ASP A 147 -21.66 20.04 10.91
CA ASP A 147 -22.76 20.46 11.79
C ASP A 147 -23.09 21.96 11.61
N ALA A 148 -22.07 22.78 11.35
CA ALA A 148 -22.21 24.20 11.03
C ALA A 148 -22.74 24.48 9.60
N GLY A 149 -22.79 23.49 8.73
CA GLY A 149 -23.27 23.64 7.35
C GLY A 149 -22.28 24.30 6.40
N GLN A 150 -20.99 23.99 6.55
CA GLN A 150 -19.94 24.54 5.69
C GLN A 150 -19.71 23.74 4.39
N TYR A 151 -20.34 22.57 4.24
CA TYR A 151 -20.27 21.76 3.03
C TYR A 151 -21.53 21.94 2.19
N ASP A 152 -21.32 22.20 0.90
CA ASP A 152 -22.39 22.39 -0.09
C ASP A 152 -22.72 21.11 -0.86
N ASN A 153 -21.78 20.17 -0.97
CA ASN A 153 -21.87 18.94 -1.78
C ASN A 153 -21.05 17.81 -1.14
N GLU A 154 -21.40 16.56 -1.48
CA GLU A 154 -20.73 15.34 -1.00
C GLU A 154 -19.24 15.29 -1.38
N PHE A 155 -18.90 15.68 -2.61
CA PHE A 155 -17.54 15.58 -3.13
C PHE A 155 -16.51 16.38 -2.33
N ASP A 156 -16.84 17.62 -1.93
CA ASP A 156 -15.93 18.42 -1.09
C ASP A 156 -15.72 17.78 0.28
N PHE A 157 -16.78 17.22 0.87
CA PHE A 157 -16.73 16.56 2.17
C PHE A 157 -15.81 15.33 2.12
N GLU A 158 -16.00 14.45 1.13
CA GLU A 158 -15.14 13.28 0.96
C GLU A 158 -13.69 13.66 0.62
N SER A 159 -13.50 14.71 -0.20
CA SER A 159 -12.17 15.21 -0.57
C SER A 159 -11.38 15.75 0.63
N ASP A 160 -12.05 16.45 1.55
CA ASP A 160 -11.43 16.94 2.78
C ASP A 160 -11.00 15.80 3.71
N ILE A 161 -11.79 14.73 3.80
CA ILE A 161 -11.41 13.52 4.54
C ILE A 161 -10.16 12.88 3.91
N ALA A 162 -10.15 12.67 2.60
CA ALA A 162 -9.02 12.08 1.90
C ALA A 162 -7.74 12.93 2.05
N ALA A 163 -7.87 14.25 1.95
CA ALA A 163 -6.78 15.19 2.16
C ALA A 163 -6.25 15.14 3.60
N LEU A 164 -7.13 15.00 4.61
CA LEU A 164 -6.72 14.81 5.99
C LEU A 164 -5.92 13.51 6.18
N MET A 165 -6.43 12.37 5.68
CA MET A 165 -5.75 11.08 5.82
C MET A 165 -4.37 11.09 5.16
N THR A 166 -4.25 11.75 4.01
CA THR A 166 -2.97 11.90 3.27
C THR A 166 -1.90 12.62 4.09
N LYS A 167 -2.28 13.55 4.98
CA LYS A 167 -1.32 14.27 5.85
C LYS A 167 -0.59 13.34 6.82
N ALA A 168 -1.13 12.15 7.12
CA ALA A 168 -0.44 11.17 7.95
C ALA A 168 0.81 10.59 7.28
N ARG A 169 0.91 10.69 5.95
CA ARG A 169 2.00 10.10 5.15
C ARG A 169 2.16 8.61 5.39
N ASP A 170 1.03 7.92 5.39
CA ASP A 170 0.92 6.49 5.56
C ASP A 170 -0.08 5.93 4.55
N GLY A 171 0.39 5.18 3.56
CA GLY A 171 -0.44 4.52 2.56
C GLY A 171 -1.35 3.40 3.08
N HIS A 172 -1.19 2.92 4.32
CA HIS A 172 -2.17 2.05 4.96
C HIS A 172 -3.36 2.84 5.54
N LEU A 173 -3.20 4.13 5.83
CA LEU A 173 -4.25 4.97 6.38
C LEU A 173 -5.02 5.67 5.25
N GLY A 174 -6.33 5.43 5.19
CA GLY A 174 -7.18 6.09 4.21
C GLY A 174 -8.66 5.92 4.50
N TRP A 175 -9.44 6.87 4.00
CA TRP A 175 -10.87 6.75 3.78
C TRP A 175 -11.15 7.43 2.44
N ASN A 176 -11.41 6.63 1.41
CA ASN A 176 -11.56 7.07 0.04
C ASN A 176 -13.02 6.89 -0.34
N GLY A 177 -13.81 7.95 -0.22
CA GLY A 177 -15.23 7.92 -0.56
C GLY A 177 -15.49 7.70 -2.06
N MET A 178 -16.74 7.36 -2.39
CA MET A 178 -17.11 7.02 -3.75
C MET A 178 -17.14 8.24 -4.68
N ALA A 179 -17.59 9.40 -4.21
CA ALA A 179 -17.55 10.64 -4.98
C ALA A 179 -16.12 11.16 -5.18
N TYR A 180 -15.23 10.99 -4.20
CA TYR A 180 -13.83 11.41 -4.29
C TYR A 180 -13.00 10.54 -5.25
N ALA A 181 -13.03 9.21 -5.09
CA ALA A 181 -12.11 8.29 -5.79
C ALA A 181 -12.80 7.10 -6.48
N GLY A 182 -14.05 6.79 -6.11
CA GLY A 182 -14.74 5.59 -6.58
C GLY A 182 -15.28 5.68 -8.01
N VAL A 183 -15.55 6.90 -8.49
CA VAL A 183 -16.28 7.09 -9.76
C VAL A 183 -15.40 7.61 -10.89
N PHE A 184 -14.53 8.57 -10.61
CA PHE A 184 -13.65 9.18 -11.60
C PHE A 184 -12.18 9.02 -11.23
N ALA A 185 -11.35 8.72 -12.22
CA ALA A 185 -9.89 8.82 -12.11
C ALA A 185 -9.38 9.96 -12.98
N TRP A 186 -8.77 10.97 -12.36
CA TRP A 186 -8.27 12.16 -13.06
C TRP A 186 -7.06 11.84 -13.93
N ARG A 187 -7.01 12.47 -15.11
CA ARG A 187 -5.94 12.28 -16.10
C ARG A 187 -5.52 13.58 -16.74
N ARG A 188 -4.21 13.80 -16.80
CA ARG A 188 -3.60 14.71 -17.78
C ARG A 188 -3.20 13.93 -19.03
N SER A 189 -2.93 14.63 -20.14
CA SER A 189 -2.48 13.97 -21.37
C SER A 189 -1.12 13.28 -21.16
N SER A 190 -1.00 12.04 -21.63
CA SER A 190 0.25 11.26 -21.62
C SER A 190 1.37 11.92 -22.45
N ASN A 191 1.01 12.82 -23.37
CA ASN A 191 1.97 13.62 -24.16
C ASN A 191 2.82 14.57 -23.32
N ILE A 192 2.40 14.87 -22.09
CA ILE A 192 3.13 15.70 -21.14
C ILE A 192 3.69 14.89 -19.97
N GLY A 193 3.83 13.57 -20.11
CA GLY A 193 4.54 12.75 -19.13
C GLY A 193 5.96 13.29 -18.91
N LEU A 194 6.42 13.31 -17.66
CA LEU A 194 7.65 13.98 -17.25
C LEU A 194 8.72 12.97 -16.80
N ILE A 195 9.98 13.29 -17.08
CA ILE A 195 11.15 12.64 -16.46
C ILE A 195 12.03 13.67 -15.77
N SER A 196 12.75 13.25 -14.73
CA SER A 196 13.81 14.05 -14.11
C SER A 196 15.14 13.41 -14.43
N ALA A 197 15.89 14.02 -15.34
CA ALA A 197 17.10 13.43 -15.90
C ALA A 197 18.28 14.40 -15.85
N SER A 198 19.43 13.86 -15.41
CA SER A 198 20.73 14.50 -15.52
C SER A 198 21.26 14.34 -16.95
N THR A 199 21.95 15.37 -17.44
CA THR A 199 22.55 15.38 -18.78
C THR A 199 23.89 14.64 -18.84
N ASP A 200 24.57 14.48 -17.71
CA ASP A 200 25.89 13.83 -17.61
C ASP A 200 25.98 12.79 -16.46
N GLY A 201 24.86 12.53 -15.78
CA GLY A 201 24.77 11.62 -14.63
C GLY A 201 25.29 12.20 -13.32
N SER A 202 25.90 13.39 -13.32
CA SER A 202 26.51 14.03 -12.14
C SER A 202 25.84 15.35 -11.74
N GLN A 203 25.41 16.14 -12.73
CA GLN A 203 24.69 17.39 -12.51
C GLN A 203 23.29 17.14 -11.99
N ALA A 204 22.76 18.10 -11.23
CA ALA A 204 21.38 18.05 -10.78
C ALA A 204 20.44 17.90 -11.99
N PRO A 205 19.44 17.00 -11.92
CA PRO A 205 18.58 16.73 -13.05
C PRO A 205 17.68 17.92 -13.37
N GLN A 206 17.31 18.04 -14.64
CA GLN A 206 16.25 18.94 -15.10
C GLN A 206 14.98 18.12 -15.37
N ILE A 207 13.83 18.80 -15.42
CA ILE A 207 12.58 18.18 -15.86
C ILE A 207 12.47 18.26 -17.37
N TRP A 208 12.08 17.15 -17.98
CA TRP A 208 11.90 17.04 -19.42
C TRP A 208 10.56 16.41 -19.75
N ALA A 209 9.98 16.77 -20.88
CA ALA A 209 8.90 16.00 -21.43
C ALA A 209 9.45 14.67 -21.96
N GLN A 210 8.87 13.56 -21.53
CA GLN A 210 9.34 12.22 -21.87
C GLN A 210 9.26 11.94 -23.38
N LYS A 211 8.32 12.58 -24.09
CA LYS A 211 8.21 12.50 -25.55
C LYS A 211 9.47 12.99 -26.29
N ASP A 212 10.22 13.92 -25.71
CA ASP A 212 11.40 14.53 -26.33
C ASP A 212 12.50 13.51 -26.61
N PHE A 213 12.53 12.41 -25.84
CA PHE A 213 13.51 11.34 -25.97
C PHE A 213 12.96 10.10 -26.71
N ARG A 214 11.69 10.08 -27.10
CA ARG A 214 11.09 8.99 -27.90
C ARG A 214 11.34 9.12 -29.40
N ASP A 215 11.37 10.37 -29.91
CA ASP A 215 11.35 10.68 -31.36
C ASP A 215 12.65 11.28 -31.90
N SER A 216 13.80 11.05 -31.26
CA SER A 216 15.07 11.63 -31.69
C SER A 216 15.62 10.92 -32.94
N ASN A 217 15.06 11.21 -34.13
CA ASN A 217 15.70 10.97 -35.43
C ASN A 217 16.95 11.87 -35.65
N GLY A 218 17.63 12.27 -34.59
CA GLY A 218 18.82 13.13 -34.59
C GLY A 218 18.61 14.62 -34.89
N ASN A 219 17.39 15.06 -35.24
CA ASN A 219 17.08 16.45 -35.65
C ASN A 219 16.28 17.27 -34.63
N TYR A 220 15.87 16.67 -33.51
CA TYR A 220 15.14 17.35 -32.42
C TYR A 220 16.08 17.51 -31.23
N GLU A 221 16.21 18.75 -30.72
CA GLU A 221 16.95 19.06 -29.51
C GLU A 221 15.95 19.18 -28.35
N PRO A 222 15.95 18.25 -27.38
CA PRO A 222 15.09 18.33 -26.20
C PRO A 222 15.23 19.65 -25.47
N SER A 223 14.11 20.22 -25.02
CA SER A 223 14.12 21.43 -24.20
C SER A 223 13.55 21.11 -22.82
N PRO A 224 14.23 21.47 -21.73
CA PRO A 224 13.68 21.30 -20.39
C PRO A 224 12.34 22.00 -20.23
N VAL A 225 11.44 21.40 -19.44
CA VAL A 225 10.24 22.05 -18.93
C VAL A 225 10.65 23.01 -17.83
N THR A 226 10.14 24.24 -17.88
CA THR A 226 10.44 25.29 -16.90
C THR A 226 9.23 25.68 -16.07
N GLN A 227 8.01 25.56 -16.63
CA GLN A 227 6.79 25.88 -15.91
C GLN A 227 5.66 24.91 -16.23
N VAL A 228 4.81 24.70 -15.23
CA VAL A 228 3.49 24.07 -15.36
C VAL A 228 2.44 25.07 -14.89
N ASN A 229 1.43 25.35 -15.70
CA ASN A 229 0.38 26.33 -15.39
C ASN A 229 0.92 27.72 -15.00
N GLY A 230 2.04 28.14 -15.60
CA GLY A 230 2.71 29.42 -15.34
C GLY A 230 3.50 29.48 -14.03
N LYS A 231 3.61 28.37 -13.30
CA LYS A 231 4.38 28.20 -12.07
C LYS A 231 5.67 27.44 -12.35
N ASP A 232 6.76 27.75 -11.63
CA ASP A 232 8.02 26.98 -11.74
C ASP A 232 7.76 25.47 -11.61
N VAL A 233 8.37 24.69 -12.50
CA VAL A 233 8.10 23.25 -12.59
C VAL A 233 8.44 22.51 -11.30
N PHE A 234 9.51 22.88 -10.60
CA PHE A 234 9.89 22.21 -9.36
C PHE A 234 8.97 22.62 -8.22
N GLU A 235 8.58 23.90 -8.14
CA GLU A 235 7.60 24.37 -7.17
C GLU A 235 6.26 23.65 -7.35
N PHE A 236 5.76 23.58 -8.60
CA PHE A 236 4.51 22.88 -8.93
C PHE A 236 4.57 21.40 -8.56
N LEU A 237 5.62 20.69 -8.98
CA LEU A 237 5.74 19.25 -8.73
C LEU A 237 5.85 18.94 -7.23
N ASN A 238 6.55 19.77 -6.44
CA ASN A 238 6.63 19.55 -4.99
C ASN A 238 5.28 19.78 -4.30
N GLU A 239 4.54 20.81 -4.69
CA GLU A 239 3.20 21.08 -4.12
C GLU A 239 2.19 19.98 -4.46
N GLU A 240 2.23 19.45 -5.69
CA GLU A 240 1.35 18.35 -6.06
C GLU A 240 1.80 17.03 -5.42
N ALA A 241 3.12 16.80 -5.31
CA ALA A 241 3.69 15.67 -4.57
C ALA A 241 3.29 15.67 -3.09
N ASP A 242 3.05 16.84 -2.48
CA ASP A 242 2.52 16.97 -1.13
C ASP A 242 1.10 16.42 -0.95
N GLN A 243 0.43 16.01 -2.03
CA GLN A 243 -0.86 15.31 -2.01
C GLN A 243 -0.72 13.78 -2.02
N LEU A 244 0.49 13.24 -1.87
CA LEU A 244 0.77 11.80 -1.85
C LEU A 244 1.09 11.29 -0.45
N SER A 245 0.75 10.02 -0.17
CA SER A 245 0.93 9.41 1.17
C SER A 245 2.33 8.89 1.48
N TYR A 246 3.33 9.07 0.62
CA TYR A 246 4.72 8.68 0.94
C TYR A 246 5.32 9.64 1.99
N HIS A 247 6.05 9.13 2.98
CA HIS A 247 6.61 9.94 4.07
C HIS A 247 7.89 10.68 3.66
N ASP A 248 8.64 10.17 2.70
CA ASP A 248 9.84 10.82 2.22
C ASP A 248 9.53 11.82 1.07
N PRO A 249 9.97 13.09 1.15
CA PRO A 249 9.79 14.06 0.07
C PRO A 249 10.42 13.68 -1.27
N ASP A 250 11.59 13.02 -1.27
CA ASP A 250 12.26 12.62 -2.51
C ASP A 250 11.50 11.49 -3.22
N THR A 251 10.90 10.59 -2.44
CA THR A 251 10.01 9.52 -2.92
C THR A 251 8.73 10.08 -3.52
N ARG A 252 8.09 11.06 -2.86
CA ARG A 252 6.91 11.74 -3.43
C ARG A 252 7.23 12.42 -4.75
N TYR A 253 8.39 13.08 -4.84
CA TYR A 253 8.86 13.68 -6.08
C TYR A 253 9.09 12.63 -7.18
N ASN A 254 9.70 11.49 -6.87
CA ASN A 254 9.85 10.39 -7.82
C ASN A 254 8.50 9.86 -8.33
N ALA A 255 7.50 9.73 -7.45
CA ALA A 255 6.18 9.25 -7.82
C ALA A 255 5.44 10.18 -8.80
N MET A 256 5.79 11.47 -8.85
CA MET A 256 5.23 12.41 -9.84
C MET A 256 5.66 12.11 -11.27
N LEU A 257 6.81 11.47 -11.45
CA LEU A 257 7.49 11.30 -12.74
C LEU A 257 7.21 9.92 -13.33
N LEU A 258 7.64 9.69 -14.58
CA LEU A 258 7.60 8.37 -15.21
C LEU A 258 8.23 7.31 -14.29
N MET A 259 7.51 6.21 -14.08
CA MET A 259 7.93 5.04 -13.32
C MET A 259 7.95 3.82 -14.24
N PRO A 260 9.05 3.59 -15.00
CA PRO A 260 9.12 2.48 -15.97
C PRO A 260 8.96 1.10 -15.33
N ALA A 261 9.38 0.95 -14.08
CA ALA A 261 9.19 -0.28 -13.32
C ALA A 261 7.70 -0.61 -13.16
N ALA A 262 6.87 0.37 -12.81
CA ALA A 262 5.41 0.20 -12.71
C ALA A 262 4.67 0.49 -14.04
N GLU A 263 5.36 0.54 -15.18
CA GLU A 263 4.81 0.99 -16.47
C GLU A 263 4.00 2.29 -16.39
N SER A 264 4.23 3.16 -15.40
CA SER A 264 3.36 4.32 -15.12
C SER A 264 3.96 5.63 -15.60
N TYR A 265 3.11 6.56 -16.04
CA TYR A 265 3.51 7.94 -16.37
C TYR A 265 3.70 8.85 -15.14
N GLY A 266 3.42 8.35 -13.93
CA GLY A 266 3.53 9.12 -12.70
C GLY A 266 2.25 9.82 -12.28
N THR A 267 2.17 10.21 -11.01
CA THR A 267 1.01 10.90 -10.44
C THR A 267 0.85 12.33 -10.97
N PHE A 268 1.84 12.89 -11.69
CA PHE A 268 1.62 14.09 -12.49
C PHE A 268 0.59 13.84 -13.60
N ILE A 269 0.63 12.67 -14.25
CA ILE A 269 -0.37 12.31 -15.25
C ILE A 269 -1.66 11.79 -14.60
N SER A 270 -1.55 11.21 -13.41
CA SER A 270 -2.63 10.51 -12.71
C SER A 270 -2.92 11.14 -11.33
N PRO A 271 -3.25 12.43 -11.25
CA PRO A 271 -3.33 13.14 -9.98
C PRO A 271 -4.48 12.62 -9.11
N PRO A 272 -4.32 12.56 -7.78
CA PRO A 272 -5.38 12.10 -6.88
C PRO A 272 -6.52 13.13 -6.71
N PHE A 273 -6.31 14.39 -7.09
CA PHE A 273 -7.30 15.46 -7.02
C PHE A 273 -7.52 16.09 -8.39
N PHE A 274 -8.63 16.82 -8.54
CA PHE A 274 -9.00 17.49 -9.79
C PHE A 274 -7.87 18.43 -10.27
N PRO A 275 -7.28 18.19 -11.45
CA PRO A 275 -6.11 18.92 -11.93
C PRO A 275 -6.43 20.26 -12.61
N GLY A 276 -7.71 20.67 -12.62
CA GLY A 276 -8.21 21.74 -13.48
C GLY A 276 -8.65 21.21 -14.85
N ALA A 277 -9.28 22.07 -15.65
CA ALA A 277 -9.78 21.71 -16.99
C ALA A 277 -8.65 21.50 -18.01
N THR A 278 -7.55 22.23 -17.88
CA THR A 278 -6.40 22.17 -18.77
C THR A 278 -5.08 22.23 -18.00
N THR A 279 -4.02 21.74 -18.63
CA THR A 279 -2.64 21.85 -18.15
C THR A 279 -1.78 22.52 -19.22
N ASN A 280 -1.05 23.57 -18.84
CA ASN A 280 -0.09 24.26 -19.69
C ASN A 280 1.34 23.84 -19.33
N ILE A 281 2.16 23.49 -20.32
CA ILE A 281 3.58 23.17 -20.17
C ILE A 281 4.41 24.20 -20.93
N THR A 282 5.30 24.92 -20.24
CA THR A 282 6.22 25.89 -20.84
C THR A 282 7.64 25.37 -20.81
N TYR A 283 8.29 25.36 -21.98
CA TYR A 283 9.65 24.86 -22.17
C TYR A 283 10.67 26.00 -22.17
N GLN A 284 11.94 25.66 -21.90
CA GLN A 284 13.05 26.62 -21.86
C GLN A 284 13.26 27.38 -23.18
N ASN A 285 12.92 26.77 -24.32
CA ASN A 285 12.95 27.41 -25.63
C ASN A 285 11.85 28.48 -25.85
N GLY A 286 10.94 28.67 -24.88
CA GLY A 286 9.85 29.65 -24.90
C GLY A 286 8.53 29.15 -25.47
N THR A 287 8.45 27.89 -25.95
CA THR A 287 7.17 27.32 -26.40
C THR A 287 6.29 26.96 -25.22
N THR A 288 4.97 27.04 -25.40
CA THR A 288 3.98 26.59 -24.42
C THR A 288 2.91 25.77 -25.12
N ASP A 289 2.71 24.55 -24.66
CA ASP A 289 1.65 23.66 -25.10
C ASP A 289 0.53 23.65 -24.05
N GLN A 290 -0.73 23.56 -24.49
CA GLN A 290 -1.90 23.41 -23.62
C GLN A 290 -2.61 22.10 -23.95
N TYR A 291 -2.92 21.33 -22.92
CA TYR A 291 -3.62 20.06 -23.01
C TYR A 291 -4.90 20.10 -22.19
N ARG A 292 -5.96 19.46 -22.70
CA ARG A 292 -7.17 19.21 -21.91
C ARG A 292 -6.90 18.09 -20.91
N ASN A 293 -7.46 18.23 -19.71
CA ASN A 293 -7.47 17.17 -18.73
C ASN A 293 -8.78 16.40 -18.84
N MET A 294 -8.72 15.11 -18.54
CA MET A 294 -9.83 14.17 -18.67
C MET A 294 -10.13 13.51 -17.33
N ALA A 295 -11.30 12.89 -17.22
CA ALA A 295 -11.68 12.00 -16.14
C ALA A 295 -12.11 10.66 -16.73
N ILE A 296 -11.40 9.59 -16.36
CA ILE A 296 -11.79 8.22 -16.71
C ILE A 296 -12.96 7.82 -15.81
N VAL A 297 -13.99 7.23 -16.39
CA VAL A 297 -15.11 6.63 -15.68
C VAL A 297 -14.73 5.21 -15.27
N VAL A 298 -14.60 4.96 -13.95
CA VAL A 298 -14.03 3.72 -13.42
C VAL A 298 -14.96 2.50 -13.56
N ASP A 299 -16.27 2.72 -13.40
CA ASP A 299 -17.30 1.67 -13.50
C ASP A 299 -18.44 2.14 -14.44
N PRO A 300 -18.24 2.13 -15.77
CA PRO A 300 -19.24 2.66 -16.71
C PRO A 300 -20.57 1.91 -16.69
N ASP A 301 -20.61 0.64 -16.26
CA ASP A 301 -21.87 -0.10 -16.16
C ASP A 301 -22.78 0.42 -15.03
N ALA A 302 -22.20 0.92 -13.93
CA ALA A 302 -22.95 1.53 -12.83
C ALA A 302 -23.70 2.80 -13.28
N TRP A 303 -23.22 3.50 -14.32
CA TRP A 303 -23.83 4.72 -14.86
C TRP A 303 -25.15 4.50 -15.59
N ARG A 304 -25.52 3.25 -15.92
CA ARG A 304 -26.81 2.93 -16.54
C ARG A 304 -28.03 3.33 -15.67
N ASN A 305 -27.81 3.51 -14.37
CA ASN A 305 -28.85 3.88 -13.41
C ASN A 305 -28.72 5.34 -12.93
N VAL A 306 -27.92 6.16 -13.63
CA VAL A 306 -27.69 7.57 -13.32
C VAL A 306 -28.36 8.44 -14.37
N GLU A 307 -29.19 9.37 -13.92
CA GLU A 307 -29.90 10.34 -14.77
C GLU A 307 -29.57 11.79 -14.36
N ASP A 308 -29.17 11.99 -13.11
CA ASP A 308 -28.95 13.28 -12.45
C ASP A 308 -28.08 13.10 -11.19
N ALA A 309 -27.83 14.19 -10.47
CA ALA A 309 -27.02 14.17 -9.24
C ALA A 309 -27.66 13.35 -8.10
N ASP A 310 -28.99 13.35 -7.98
CA ASP A 310 -29.70 12.60 -6.94
C ASP A 310 -29.61 11.09 -7.18
N SER A 311 -29.76 10.65 -8.43
CA SER A 311 -29.58 9.24 -8.83
C SER A 311 -28.12 8.80 -8.73
N PHE A 312 -27.16 9.66 -9.09
CA PHE A 312 -25.74 9.42 -8.82
C PHE A 312 -25.52 9.11 -7.33
N TYR A 313 -25.99 9.99 -6.43
CA TYR A 313 -25.81 9.81 -5.00
C TYR A 313 -26.39 8.47 -4.52
N ARG A 314 -27.60 8.12 -4.97
CA ARG A 314 -28.23 6.83 -4.62
C ARG A 314 -27.47 5.61 -5.14
N VAL A 315 -26.84 5.70 -6.32
CA VAL A 315 -26.10 4.59 -6.92
C VAL A 315 -24.75 4.41 -6.24
N PHE A 316 -24.02 5.51 -6.01
CA PHE A 316 -22.61 5.46 -5.60
C PHE A 316 -22.36 5.75 -4.12
N CYS A 317 -23.10 6.67 -3.51
CA CYS A 317 -22.77 7.20 -2.18
C CYS A 317 -23.54 6.50 -1.05
N ILE A 318 -24.53 5.66 -1.35
CA ILE A 318 -25.31 4.92 -0.34
C ILE A 318 -24.82 3.46 -0.26
N PRO A 319 -24.44 2.95 0.93
CA PRO A 319 -24.12 1.55 1.14
C PRO A 319 -25.34 0.68 0.82
N ASN A 320 -25.22 -0.26 -0.12
CA ASN A 320 -26.36 -1.08 -0.55
C ASN A 320 -26.10 -2.57 -0.28
N GLU A 321 -26.86 -3.17 0.65
CA GLU A 321 -26.79 -4.62 0.96
C GLU A 321 -27.45 -5.48 -0.13
N ASN A 322 -28.38 -4.92 -0.92
CA ASN A 322 -29.13 -5.62 -1.96
C ASN A 322 -29.19 -4.81 -3.27
N SER A 323 -28.28 -5.12 -4.20
CA SER A 323 -28.49 -4.98 -5.65
C SER A 323 -29.12 -3.68 -6.17
N ILE A 324 -28.28 -2.69 -6.49
CA ILE A 324 -28.31 -2.17 -7.86
C ILE A 324 -27.34 -3.06 -8.63
N SER A 325 -27.88 -3.94 -9.46
CA SER A 325 -27.11 -4.83 -10.34
C SER A 325 -26.16 -3.98 -11.19
N GLY A 326 -24.86 -4.02 -10.91
CA GLY A 326 -23.86 -3.38 -11.76
C GLY A 326 -22.51 -3.06 -11.10
N MET A 327 -22.50 -2.60 -9.85
CA MET A 327 -21.26 -2.10 -9.25
C MET A 327 -20.30 -3.23 -8.86
N LYS A 328 -19.04 -3.14 -9.32
CA LYS A 328 -17.99 -4.10 -8.95
C LYS A 328 -17.53 -3.84 -7.51
N ARG A 329 -17.67 -4.83 -6.63
CA ARG A 329 -17.07 -4.78 -5.28
C ARG A 329 -15.55 -4.87 -5.40
N ARG A 330 -14.84 -4.10 -4.57
CA ARG A 330 -13.38 -4.19 -4.46
C ARG A 330 -12.98 -5.59 -3.95
N ASP A 331 -11.96 -6.18 -4.57
CA ASP A 331 -11.33 -7.40 -4.06
C ASP A 331 -10.61 -7.06 -2.74
N MET A 332 -10.92 -7.77 -1.67
CA MET A 332 -10.33 -7.51 -0.35
C MET A 332 -8.83 -7.90 -0.30
N ASN A 333 -8.35 -8.67 -1.27
CA ASN A 333 -6.93 -8.97 -1.47
C ASN A 333 -6.20 -7.89 -2.28
N ASP A 334 -6.91 -6.89 -2.82
CA ASP A 334 -6.28 -5.73 -3.43
C ASP A 334 -5.58 -4.89 -2.36
N PRO A 335 -4.38 -4.34 -2.65
CA PRO A 335 -3.73 -3.39 -1.75
C PRO A 335 -4.56 -2.10 -1.59
N PRO A 336 -4.43 -1.38 -0.45
CA PRO A 336 -5.05 -0.07 -0.22
C PRO A 336 -4.88 0.87 -1.41
N PHE A 337 -5.83 1.78 -1.69
CA PHE A 337 -5.77 2.65 -2.87
C PHE A 337 -4.46 3.42 -2.99
N GLN A 338 -3.91 3.88 -1.86
CA GLN A 338 -2.65 4.62 -1.82
C GLN A 338 -1.40 3.75 -2.02
N LEU A 339 -1.55 2.43 -1.90
CA LEU A 339 -0.52 1.43 -2.18
C LEU A 339 -0.83 0.61 -3.44
N LYS A 340 -1.84 0.99 -4.24
CA LYS A 340 -2.04 0.31 -5.52
C LYS A 340 -0.84 0.58 -6.42
N ASN A 341 -0.35 -0.48 -7.08
CA ASN A 341 0.72 -0.31 -8.04
C ASN A 341 0.24 0.69 -9.11
N PRO A 342 1.03 1.73 -9.43
CA PRO A 342 0.66 2.70 -10.47
C PRO A 342 0.26 2.04 -11.80
N ARG A 343 0.84 0.88 -12.14
CA ARG A 343 0.46 0.04 -13.28
C ARG A 343 -1.03 -0.28 -13.32
N ASP A 344 -1.57 -0.70 -12.17
CA ASP A 344 -2.95 -1.16 -12.00
C ASP A 344 -3.95 0.00 -12.01
N ARG A 345 -3.46 1.23 -11.75
CA ARG A 345 -4.25 2.47 -11.79
C ARG A 345 -4.27 3.08 -13.19
N ASP A 346 -3.14 3.04 -13.90
CA ASP A 346 -2.90 3.85 -15.09
C ASP A 346 -3.17 3.15 -16.42
N PHE A 347 -3.03 1.82 -16.47
CA PHE A 347 -3.02 1.09 -17.74
C PHE A 347 -4.18 0.12 -17.95
N LYS A 348 -5.23 0.18 -17.11
CA LYS A 348 -6.48 -0.52 -17.43
C LYS A 348 -7.15 0.02 -18.70
N SER A 349 -6.83 1.25 -19.12
CA SER A 349 -7.46 1.96 -20.25
C SER A 349 -6.95 1.58 -21.65
N ALA A 350 -5.97 0.68 -21.76
CA ALA A 350 -5.50 0.20 -23.05
C ALA A 350 -5.96 -1.26 -23.25
N ASP A 351 -7.10 -1.45 -23.92
CA ASP A 351 -7.57 -2.75 -24.49
C ASP A 351 -6.51 -3.45 -25.38
N THR A 352 -5.38 -2.78 -25.65
CA THR A 352 -4.28 -3.22 -26.49
C THR A 352 -3.04 -3.69 -25.74
N GLN A 353 -2.98 -3.57 -24.41
CA GLN A 353 -1.83 -4.04 -23.63
C GLN A 353 -2.13 -5.36 -22.92
N GLN A 354 -1.60 -6.46 -23.47
CA GLN A 354 -1.40 -7.67 -22.69
C GLN A 354 -0.32 -7.36 -21.63
N GLN A 355 -0.76 -7.13 -20.40
CA GLN A 355 0.15 -7.03 -19.27
C GLN A 355 0.89 -8.37 -19.12
N GLY A 356 2.19 -8.31 -18.83
CA GLY A 356 3.00 -9.48 -18.51
C GLY A 356 3.66 -9.34 -17.14
N SER A 357 4.22 -10.42 -16.60
CA SER A 357 5.01 -10.43 -15.35
C SER A 357 6.34 -9.64 -15.45
N VAL A 358 6.57 -8.98 -16.58
CA VAL A 358 7.66 -8.05 -16.82
C VAL A 358 7.11 -6.83 -17.54
N PRO A 359 7.58 -5.61 -17.22
CA PRO A 359 7.24 -4.43 -17.98
C PRO A 359 7.62 -4.56 -19.46
N LEU A 360 6.82 -3.97 -20.35
CA LEU A 360 6.89 -4.14 -21.81
C LEU A 360 8.28 -3.81 -22.40
N PHE A 361 9.01 -2.88 -21.80
CA PHE A 361 10.33 -2.43 -22.28
C PHE A 361 11.51 -3.13 -21.59
N TYR A 362 11.24 -4.13 -20.76
CA TYR A 362 12.29 -4.92 -20.14
C TYR A 362 12.77 -5.96 -21.15
N PRO A 363 14.05 -6.37 -21.09
CA PRO A 363 14.51 -7.48 -21.91
C PRO A 363 13.72 -8.75 -21.60
N LYS A 364 13.84 -9.77 -22.46
CA LYS A 364 13.25 -11.09 -22.19
C LYS A 364 13.91 -11.67 -20.92
N PRO A 365 13.12 -12.06 -19.90
CA PRO A 365 13.67 -12.64 -18.67
C PRO A 365 14.20 -14.06 -18.90
N SER A 366 15.15 -14.48 -18.06
CA SER A 366 15.58 -15.88 -17.98
C SER A 366 14.55 -16.75 -17.26
N ILE A 367 13.83 -16.14 -16.32
CA ILE A 367 12.72 -16.75 -15.59
C ILE A 367 11.77 -15.65 -15.13
N ALA A 368 10.46 -15.89 -15.14
CA ALA A 368 9.47 -14.96 -14.64
C ALA A 368 8.24 -15.70 -14.14
N HIS A 369 7.49 -15.06 -13.24
CA HIS A 369 6.20 -15.55 -12.79
C HIS A 369 5.20 -15.63 -13.96
N SER A 370 4.26 -16.57 -13.93
CA SER A 370 3.31 -16.79 -15.03
C SER A 370 2.19 -15.74 -15.08
N SER A 371 1.74 -15.26 -13.92
CA SER A 371 0.72 -14.21 -13.80
C SER A 371 1.26 -12.80 -14.12
N ASP A 372 0.51 -12.08 -14.94
CA ASP A 372 0.74 -10.69 -15.37
C ASP A 372 0.69 -9.65 -14.24
N ILE A 373 -0.14 -9.88 -13.22
CA ILE A 373 -0.28 -9.02 -12.04
C ILE A 373 0.81 -9.26 -10.97
N VAL A 374 1.73 -10.21 -11.20
CA VAL A 374 2.86 -10.49 -10.31
C VAL A 374 4.18 -10.20 -11.03
N PRO A 375 4.57 -8.91 -11.16
CA PRO A 375 5.85 -8.55 -11.76
C PRO A 375 7.06 -9.00 -10.91
N LEU A 376 7.51 -10.23 -11.20
CA LEU A 376 8.65 -10.94 -10.61
C LEU A 376 9.42 -11.65 -11.72
N ALA A 377 10.68 -11.27 -11.93
CA ALA A 377 11.51 -11.85 -12.98
C ALA A 377 13.02 -11.80 -12.68
N GLY A 378 13.73 -12.81 -13.18
CA GLY A 378 15.17 -12.97 -13.07
C GLY A 378 15.89 -12.80 -14.41
N TYR A 379 17.02 -12.10 -14.39
CA TYR A 379 17.87 -11.78 -15.54
C TYR A 379 19.34 -12.05 -15.23
N PHE A 380 20.11 -12.27 -16.28
CA PHE A 380 21.58 -12.29 -16.24
C PHE A 380 22.07 -11.38 -17.35
N ILE A 381 22.72 -10.28 -16.99
CA ILE A 381 23.16 -9.26 -17.93
C ILE A 381 24.68 -9.13 -17.89
N ASP A 382 25.28 -8.90 -19.06
CA ASP A 382 26.70 -8.58 -19.15
C ASP A 382 26.87 -7.07 -18.93
N THR A 383 27.68 -6.70 -17.94
CA THR A 383 27.99 -5.31 -17.57
C THR A 383 29.49 -5.07 -17.67
N ASP A 384 29.90 -3.81 -17.53
CA ASP A 384 31.33 -3.46 -17.48
C ASP A 384 32.08 -4.11 -16.30
N VAL A 385 31.36 -4.51 -15.24
CA VAL A 385 31.93 -5.13 -14.03
C VAL A 385 31.82 -6.66 -14.02
N GLY A 386 31.42 -7.25 -15.16
CA GLY A 386 31.20 -8.68 -15.35
C GLY A 386 29.72 -9.03 -15.52
N GLN A 387 29.42 -10.34 -15.58
CA GLN A 387 28.04 -10.80 -15.60
C GLN A 387 27.40 -10.61 -14.22
N VAL A 388 26.22 -9.99 -14.17
CA VAL A 388 25.47 -9.67 -12.95
C VAL A 388 24.07 -10.28 -13.07
N GLY A 389 23.60 -10.90 -11.99
CA GLY A 389 22.23 -11.35 -11.87
C GLY A 389 21.32 -10.18 -11.45
N VAL A 390 20.16 -10.04 -12.06
CA VAL A 390 19.17 -9.05 -11.63
C VAL A 390 17.86 -9.76 -11.30
N LEU A 391 17.37 -9.56 -10.09
CA LEU A 391 16.05 -10.02 -9.67
C LEU A 391 15.14 -8.80 -9.51
N VAL A 392 14.15 -8.68 -10.39
CA VAL A 392 13.12 -7.63 -10.34
C VAL A 392 11.99 -8.14 -9.46
N VAL A 393 11.64 -7.39 -8.41
CA VAL A 393 10.55 -7.69 -7.49
C VAL A 393 9.73 -6.43 -7.29
N GLN A 394 8.65 -6.28 -8.05
CA GLN A 394 7.80 -5.07 -8.03
C GLN A 394 6.51 -5.25 -7.24
N THR A 395 6.26 -6.44 -6.69
CA THR A 395 5.17 -6.72 -5.75
C THR A 395 5.50 -7.94 -4.92
N PHE A 396 4.97 -8.01 -3.71
CA PHE A 396 4.86 -9.24 -2.91
C PHE A 396 3.42 -9.76 -2.87
N ASN A 397 2.50 -9.13 -3.62
CA ASN A 397 1.10 -9.50 -3.64
C ASN A 397 0.88 -10.58 -4.69
N THR A 398 0.15 -11.62 -4.30
CA THR A 398 -0.30 -12.69 -5.18
C THR A 398 -1.78 -12.92 -4.94
N ARG A 399 -2.53 -13.31 -5.97
CA ARG A 399 -3.99 -13.45 -5.85
C ARG A 399 -4.39 -14.60 -4.94
N ASP A 400 -3.71 -15.73 -5.06
CA ASP A 400 -4.08 -17.00 -4.44
C ASP A 400 -2.84 -17.72 -3.86
N VAL A 401 -3.05 -18.96 -3.44
CA VAL A 401 -2.01 -19.82 -2.85
C VAL A 401 -1.06 -20.31 -3.92
N GLU A 402 -1.57 -20.71 -5.08
CA GLU A 402 -0.80 -21.18 -6.22
C GLU A 402 0.19 -20.12 -6.71
N GLY A 403 -0.25 -18.87 -6.84
CA GLY A 403 0.62 -17.74 -7.17
C GLY A 403 1.65 -17.45 -6.08
N ALA A 404 1.33 -17.64 -4.79
CA ALA A 404 2.32 -17.51 -3.72
C ALA A 404 3.41 -18.61 -3.79
N GLN A 405 3.02 -19.84 -4.11
CA GLN A 405 3.94 -20.96 -4.30
C GLN A 405 4.82 -20.78 -5.54
N GLU A 406 4.25 -20.27 -6.63
CA GLU A 406 5.02 -19.91 -7.82
C GLU A 406 6.02 -18.79 -7.51
N PHE A 407 5.59 -17.73 -6.83
CA PHE A 407 6.48 -16.65 -6.37
C PHE A 407 7.72 -17.19 -5.63
N GLN A 408 7.50 -18.08 -4.65
CA GLN A 408 8.59 -18.75 -3.94
C GLN A 408 9.50 -19.54 -4.89
N SER A 409 8.93 -20.31 -5.81
CA SER A 409 9.66 -21.17 -6.76
C SER A 409 10.49 -20.37 -7.78
N ILE A 410 10.00 -19.23 -8.26
CA ILE A 410 10.73 -18.38 -9.22
C ILE A 410 12.02 -17.83 -8.60
N ILE A 411 11.99 -17.44 -7.33
CA ILE A 411 13.18 -16.95 -6.61
C ILE A 411 14.18 -18.10 -6.42
N GLU A 412 13.70 -19.29 -6.03
CA GLU A 412 14.54 -20.47 -5.83
C GLU A 412 15.25 -20.86 -7.14
N GLN A 413 14.52 -20.85 -8.25
CA GLN A 413 15.05 -21.12 -9.58
C GLN A 413 16.02 -20.03 -10.06
N TYR A 414 15.78 -18.75 -9.78
CA TYR A 414 16.73 -17.68 -10.06
C TYR A 414 18.07 -17.91 -9.33
N ILE A 415 18.02 -18.22 -8.03
CA ILE A 415 19.21 -18.51 -7.22
C ILE A 415 19.95 -19.75 -7.78
N SER A 416 19.22 -20.80 -8.13
CA SER A 416 19.78 -22.02 -8.75
C SER A 416 20.47 -21.72 -10.09
N GLN A 417 19.83 -20.92 -10.95
CA GLN A 417 20.41 -20.51 -12.23
C GLN A 417 21.68 -19.67 -12.03
N ALA A 418 21.67 -18.72 -11.08
CA ALA A 418 22.83 -17.91 -10.74
C ALA A 418 24.03 -18.77 -10.30
N LYS A 419 23.81 -19.70 -9.38
CA LYS A 419 24.84 -20.67 -8.93
C LYS A 419 25.38 -21.51 -10.09
N SER A 420 24.50 -22.02 -10.96
CA SER A 420 24.92 -22.85 -12.10
C SER A 420 25.76 -22.08 -13.13
N ARG A 421 25.58 -20.76 -13.22
CA ARG A 421 26.32 -19.85 -14.10
C ARG A 421 27.60 -19.30 -13.48
N GLY A 422 27.82 -19.49 -12.18
CA GLY A 422 28.93 -18.86 -11.46
C GLY A 422 28.78 -17.33 -11.34
N VAL A 423 27.54 -16.83 -11.34
CA VAL A 423 27.24 -15.41 -11.14
C VAL A 423 27.10 -15.16 -9.65
N GLU A 424 28.00 -14.36 -9.08
CA GLU A 424 28.05 -14.08 -7.63
C GLU A 424 27.42 -12.73 -7.27
N LYS A 425 27.44 -11.76 -8.19
CA LYS A 425 26.98 -10.40 -7.95
C LYS A 425 25.53 -10.22 -8.39
N HIS A 426 24.72 -9.62 -7.52
CA HIS A 426 23.29 -9.49 -7.71
C HIS A 426 22.76 -8.07 -7.45
N ILE A 427 21.88 -7.62 -8.34
CA ILE A 427 20.99 -6.48 -8.10
C ILE A 427 19.61 -7.02 -7.78
N ILE A 428 19.03 -6.60 -6.67
CA ILE A 428 17.60 -6.80 -6.37
C ILE A 428 16.90 -5.48 -6.62
N ASP A 429 16.14 -5.39 -7.71
CA ASP A 429 15.44 -4.19 -8.14
C ASP A 429 14.03 -4.18 -7.57
N VAL A 430 13.79 -3.33 -6.57
CA VAL A 430 12.51 -3.19 -5.86
C VAL A 430 11.79 -1.88 -6.19
N ARG A 431 12.20 -1.20 -7.26
CA ARG A 431 11.59 0.07 -7.68
C ARG A 431 10.09 -0.07 -7.84
N SER A 432 9.36 0.93 -7.37
CA SER A 432 7.90 1.00 -7.43
C SER A 432 7.15 -0.14 -6.73
N ASN A 433 7.76 -0.85 -5.76
CA ASN A 433 7.12 -1.98 -5.07
C ASN A 433 6.25 -1.54 -3.87
N PRO A 434 4.92 -1.69 -3.92
CA PRO A 434 4.03 -1.27 -2.84
C PRO A 434 3.92 -2.25 -1.66
N GLY A 435 4.57 -3.42 -1.76
CA GLY A 435 4.44 -4.50 -0.79
C GLY A 435 3.49 -5.61 -1.25
N GLY A 436 2.73 -6.19 -0.32
CA GLY A 436 1.89 -7.36 -0.57
C GLY A 436 1.86 -8.31 0.61
N LYS A 437 1.85 -9.62 0.38
CA LYS A 437 1.75 -10.63 1.45
C LYS A 437 3.03 -10.69 2.28
N VAL A 438 2.94 -10.36 3.56
CA VAL A 438 4.07 -10.26 4.50
C VAL A 438 4.99 -11.48 4.46
N LEU A 439 4.42 -12.69 4.52
CA LEU A 439 5.20 -13.92 4.55
C LEU A 439 5.98 -14.22 3.26
N SER A 440 5.55 -13.70 2.11
CA SER A 440 6.35 -13.76 0.88
C SER A 440 7.64 -12.95 0.99
N GLY A 441 7.61 -11.82 1.71
CA GLY A 441 8.80 -11.02 2.01
C GLY A 441 9.77 -11.72 2.98
N TYR A 442 9.24 -12.41 4.00
CA TYR A 442 10.05 -13.22 4.92
C TYR A 442 10.71 -14.39 4.19
N ASP A 443 9.94 -15.11 3.38
CA ASP A 443 10.46 -16.23 2.61
C ASP A 443 11.55 -15.79 1.63
N MET A 444 11.33 -14.70 0.87
CA MET A 444 12.35 -14.16 -0.03
C MET A 444 13.65 -13.83 0.72
N PHE A 445 13.57 -13.16 1.87
CA PHE A 445 14.76 -12.92 2.71
C PHE A 445 15.47 -14.23 3.08
N LEU A 446 14.72 -15.23 3.53
CA LEU A 446 15.25 -16.53 3.93
C LEU A 446 15.74 -17.39 2.76
N GLN A 447 15.34 -17.13 1.52
CA GLN A 447 15.97 -17.75 0.35
C GLN A 447 17.38 -17.20 0.10
N PHE A 448 17.66 -15.94 0.45
CA PHE A 448 19.00 -15.33 0.35
C PHE A 448 19.85 -15.50 1.61
N PHE A 449 19.23 -15.59 2.78
CA PHE A 449 19.92 -15.71 4.06
C PHE A 449 19.26 -16.74 5.01
N PRO A 450 19.12 -18.01 4.59
CA PRO A 450 18.54 -19.07 5.41
C PRO A 450 19.30 -19.35 6.71
N SER A 451 20.57 -18.95 6.82
CA SER A 451 21.35 -19.09 8.06
C SER A 451 20.88 -18.16 9.19
N LYS A 452 19.99 -17.20 8.89
CA LYS A 452 19.54 -16.15 9.82
C LYS A 452 18.12 -16.42 10.30
N VAL A 453 17.87 -16.20 11.59
CA VAL A 453 16.51 -16.11 12.15
C VAL A 453 15.99 -14.68 11.95
N PRO A 454 14.91 -14.43 11.19
CA PRO A 454 14.44 -13.08 10.91
C PRO A 454 14.14 -12.29 12.20
N GLN A 455 14.66 -11.06 12.28
CA GLN A 455 14.46 -10.16 13.42
C GLN A 455 13.57 -8.99 13.01
N THR A 456 12.29 -9.29 12.90
CA THR A 456 11.19 -8.34 12.76
C THR A 456 10.32 -8.44 14.00
N GLN A 457 9.82 -7.31 14.45
CA GLN A 457 8.96 -7.27 15.63
C GLN A 457 7.98 -6.13 15.46
N SER A 458 6.70 -6.46 15.53
CA SER A 458 5.62 -5.52 15.39
C SER A 458 4.95 -5.25 16.73
N ARG A 459 4.12 -4.23 16.80
CA ARG A 459 3.18 -4.01 17.89
C ARG A 459 2.03 -3.15 17.40
N TYR A 460 0.95 -3.08 18.16
CA TYR A 460 -0.12 -2.14 17.88
C TYR A 460 -0.59 -1.36 19.09
N ARG A 461 -1.16 -0.19 18.82
CA ARG A 461 -1.77 0.70 19.81
C ARG A 461 -3.03 0.07 20.38
N GLY A 462 -3.09 -0.01 21.70
CA GLY A 462 -4.27 -0.42 22.43
C GLY A 462 -5.17 0.74 22.82
N HIS A 463 -6.46 0.48 22.72
CA HIS A 463 -7.56 1.35 23.09
C HIS A 463 -8.83 0.50 23.33
N GLN A 464 -9.88 1.11 23.86
CA GLN A 464 -11.09 0.41 24.32
C GLN A 464 -11.68 -0.62 23.32
N ALA A 465 -11.67 -0.33 22.02
CA ALA A 465 -12.18 -1.27 21.01
C ALA A 465 -11.22 -2.45 20.81
N SER A 466 -9.94 -2.19 20.54
CA SER A 466 -8.93 -3.24 20.37
C SER A 466 -8.78 -4.14 21.60
N GLU A 467 -8.93 -3.59 22.81
CA GLU A 467 -8.88 -4.36 24.05
C GLU A 467 -10.09 -5.29 24.18
N LEU A 468 -11.31 -4.80 23.93
CA LEU A 468 -12.50 -5.63 23.93
C LEU A 468 -12.43 -6.74 22.86
N LEU A 469 -11.98 -6.40 21.65
CA LEU A 469 -11.80 -7.38 20.58
C LEU A 469 -10.77 -8.44 20.98
N GLY A 470 -9.62 -7.99 21.51
CA GLY A 470 -8.53 -8.83 21.98
C GLY A 470 -8.95 -9.81 23.06
N GLU A 471 -9.53 -9.31 24.16
CA GLU A 471 -10.04 -10.12 25.28
C GLU A 471 -11.10 -11.13 24.81
N SER A 472 -12.04 -10.69 23.96
CA SER A 472 -13.12 -11.54 23.48
C SER A 472 -12.61 -12.66 22.57
N ILE A 473 -11.72 -12.35 21.63
CA ILE A 473 -11.23 -13.30 20.63
C ILE A 473 -10.23 -14.27 21.25
N SER A 474 -9.34 -13.77 22.09
CA SER A 474 -8.37 -14.57 22.84
C SER A 474 -9.00 -15.47 23.91
N SER A 475 -10.32 -15.34 24.17
CA SER A 475 -11.04 -16.27 25.05
C SER A 475 -11.27 -17.67 24.43
N TYR A 476 -11.00 -17.83 23.13
CA TYR A 476 -11.10 -19.12 22.46
C TYR A 476 -9.86 -19.99 22.73
N GLU A 477 -9.96 -20.93 23.66
CA GLU A 477 -8.84 -21.84 24.00
C GLU A 477 -8.54 -22.92 22.94
N GLN A 478 -9.40 -23.10 21.95
CA GLN A 478 -9.28 -24.18 20.96
C GLN A 478 -9.72 -23.72 19.56
N ILE A 479 -8.94 -24.11 18.56
CA ILE A 479 -9.27 -23.91 17.15
C ILE A 479 -10.33 -24.91 16.67
N THR A 480 -11.29 -24.41 15.90
CA THR A 480 -12.35 -25.17 15.23
C THR A 480 -12.51 -24.65 13.81
N LEU A 481 -13.19 -25.42 12.96
CA LEU A 481 -13.54 -24.96 11.61
C LEU A 481 -14.37 -23.66 11.58
N ARG A 482 -14.99 -23.28 12.70
CA ARG A 482 -15.82 -22.07 12.78
C ARG A 482 -14.99 -20.86 13.22
N ASN A 483 -14.12 -20.99 14.23
CA ASN A 483 -13.36 -19.86 14.76
C ASN A 483 -11.92 -19.75 14.23
N GLY A 484 -11.50 -20.59 13.28
CA GLY A 484 -10.12 -20.60 12.77
C GLY A 484 -9.56 -19.23 12.41
N GLN A 485 -10.34 -18.39 11.75
CA GLN A 485 -9.88 -17.05 11.36
C GLN A 485 -9.89 -16.02 12.49
N LEU A 486 -10.71 -16.23 13.52
CA LEU A 486 -10.63 -15.43 14.74
C LEU A 486 -9.35 -15.80 15.49
N PHE A 487 -9.05 -17.10 15.55
CA PHE A 487 -7.88 -17.66 16.21
C PHE A 487 -6.56 -17.20 15.56
N THR A 488 -6.54 -17.07 14.22
CA THR A 488 -5.39 -16.53 13.47
C THR A 488 -5.50 -15.01 13.19
N SER A 489 -6.48 -14.32 13.78
CA SER A 489 -6.67 -12.88 13.55
C SER A 489 -5.62 -12.05 14.31
N PRO A 490 -5.40 -10.78 13.89
CA PRO A 490 -4.51 -9.87 14.60
C PRO A 490 -4.90 -9.54 16.05
N PHE A 491 -6.13 -9.88 16.46
CA PHE A 491 -6.64 -9.68 17.81
C PHE A 491 -6.46 -10.90 18.72
N SER A 492 -5.93 -12.02 18.20
CA SER A 492 -5.70 -13.24 18.97
C SER A 492 -4.28 -13.30 19.52
N ASN A 493 -4.11 -13.68 20.78
CA ASN A 493 -2.78 -13.98 21.34
C ASN A 493 -2.11 -15.16 20.62
N ASP A 494 -2.88 -16.14 20.15
CA ASP A 494 -2.37 -17.33 19.46
C ASP A 494 -1.81 -17.04 18.07
N ALA A 495 -2.08 -15.85 17.50
CA ALA A 495 -1.55 -15.46 16.20
C ALA A 495 -0.07 -15.05 16.25
N TYR A 496 0.49 -14.83 17.45
CA TYR A 496 1.81 -14.24 17.64
C TYR A 496 2.65 -14.96 18.69
N LEU A 497 3.96 -14.86 18.51
CA LEU A 497 4.96 -15.15 19.52
C LEU A 497 5.44 -13.84 20.15
N ASN A 498 5.97 -13.93 21.36
CA ASN A 498 6.65 -12.82 22.02
C ASN A 498 8.06 -12.59 21.45
N ALA A 499 8.76 -11.58 21.98
CA ALA A 499 10.12 -11.24 21.54
C ALA A 499 11.14 -12.39 21.66
N ASP A 500 10.93 -13.29 22.63
CA ASP A 500 11.74 -14.48 22.91
C ASP A 500 11.30 -15.73 22.12
N LEU A 501 10.37 -15.56 21.16
CA LEU A 501 9.80 -16.64 20.33
C LEU A 501 9.01 -17.68 21.14
N GLN A 502 8.37 -17.25 22.22
CA GLN A 502 7.47 -18.08 23.03
C GLN A 502 6.01 -17.68 22.79
N GLU A 503 5.10 -18.64 22.88
CA GLU A 503 3.66 -18.40 22.79
C GLU A 503 3.19 -17.52 23.95
N PHE A 504 2.25 -16.62 23.68
CA PHE A 504 1.56 -15.88 24.73
C PHE A 504 0.51 -16.77 25.39
N PRO A 505 0.53 -16.95 26.73
CA PRO A 505 -0.42 -17.81 27.41
C PRO A 505 -1.86 -17.28 27.37
N ASP A 506 -2.03 -15.96 27.27
CA ASP A 506 -3.33 -15.28 27.18
C ASP A 506 -3.17 -13.84 26.64
N TRP A 507 -4.30 -13.16 26.47
CA TRP A 507 -4.35 -11.74 26.07
C TRP A 507 -3.60 -10.82 27.03
N ASN A 508 -3.65 -11.05 28.35
CA ASN A 508 -3.00 -10.17 29.33
C ASN A 508 -1.48 -10.23 29.21
N ALA A 509 -0.93 -11.37 28.81
CA ALA A 509 0.50 -11.51 28.52
C ALA A 509 0.90 -10.85 27.19
N MET A 510 0.01 -10.82 26.19
CA MET A 510 0.22 -10.10 24.92
C MET A 510 0.05 -8.58 25.07
N TYR A 511 -0.85 -8.15 25.95
CA TYR A 511 -1.14 -6.74 26.24
C TYR A 511 -1.00 -6.40 27.74
N PRO A 512 0.24 -6.41 28.30
CA PRO A 512 0.55 -5.88 29.63
C PRO A 512 0.99 -4.40 29.49
N PRO A 513 0.12 -3.54 28.93
CA PRO A 513 0.46 -2.48 27.97
C PRO A 513 1.77 -1.74 28.22
N GLU A 514 2.62 -1.70 27.19
CA GLU A 514 3.78 -0.81 27.20
C GLU A 514 3.35 0.62 26.84
N ARG A 515 3.92 1.62 27.52
CA ARG A 515 3.53 3.03 27.32
C ARG A 515 4.57 3.82 26.54
N PHE A 516 4.13 4.45 25.46
CA PHE A 516 4.94 5.36 24.64
C PHE A 516 4.10 6.56 24.20
N LYS A 517 4.64 7.78 24.33
CA LYS A 517 3.95 9.03 23.96
C LYS A 517 2.52 9.18 24.49
N GLY A 518 2.25 8.63 25.68
CA GLY A 518 0.94 8.69 26.33
C GLY A 518 -0.08 7.66 25.85
N ASP A 519 0.26 6.85 24.84
CA ASP A 519 -0.55 5.72 24.37
C ASP A 519 -0.04 4.38 24.96
N ASN A 520 -0.94 3.40 24.98
CA ASN A 520 -0.65 2.01 25.36
C ASN A 520 -0.42 1.17 24.10
N PHE A 521 0.48 0.20 24.17
CA PHE A 521 0.80 -0.72 23.08
C PHE A 521 0.87 -2.16 23.59
N THR A 522 0.62 -3.12 22.71
CA THR A 522 0.94 -4.54 22.99
C THR A 522 2.42 -4.71 23.29
N ALA A 523 2.76 -5.86 23.90
CA ALA A 523 4.11 -6.39 23.83
C ALA A 523 4.55 -6.54 22.36
N LEU A 524 5.85 -6.70 22.15
CA LEU A 524 6.40 -6.98 20.82
C LEU A 524 5.91 -8.34 20.31
N LEU A 525 5.45 -8.34 19.07
CA LEU A 525 4.80 -9.45 18.38
C LEU A 525 5.71 -9.96 17.26
N LYS A 526 5.83 -11.29 17.15
CA LYS A 526 6.55 -11.98 16.08
C LYS A 526 5.66 -13.05 15.46
N TYR A 527 5.77 -13.27 14.15
CA TYR A 527 5.06 -14.37 13.50
C TYR A 527 5.69 -15.73 13.85
N ASN A 528 4.84 -16.74 14.06
CA ASN A 528 5.30 -18.12 14.18
C ASN A 528 5.55 -18.72 12.79
N LEU A 529 6.79 -18.62 12.29
CA LEU A 529 7.17 -19.14 10.96
C LEU A 529 7.16 -20.67 10.86
N SER A 530 7.04 -21.38 11.99
CA SER A 530 6.93 -22.84 12.03
C SER A 530 5.49 -23.35 12.06
N ASP A 531 4.50 -22.49 12.33
CA ASP A 531 3.10 -22.89 12.44
C ASP A 531 2.43 -22.91 11.05
N PRO A 532 1.94 -24.08 10.58
CA PRO A 532 1.17 -24.18 9.35
C PRO A 532 -0.06 -23.27 9.33
N LEU A 533 -0.73 -23.03 10.48
CA LEU A 533 -1.92 -22.18 10.53
C LEU A 533 -1.62 -20.72 10.17
N THR A 534 -0.39 -20.26 10.43
CA THR A 534 0.09 -18.92 10.10
C THR A 534 0.77 -18.87 8.74
N THR A 535 1.24 -20.01 8.19
CA THR A 535 2.10 -20.05 6.99
C THR A 535 1.49 -20.84 5.83
N SER A 536 1.55 -22.18 5.89
CA SER A 536 1.26 -23.08 4.77
C SER A 536 -0.21 -23.50 4.64
N ASN A 537 -1.08 -23.14 5.58
CA ASN A 537 -2.50 -23.46 5.51
C ASN A 537 -3.18 -22.64 4.41
N PRO A 538 -3.75 -23.26 3.37
CA PRO A 538 -4.29 -22.55 2.21
C PRO A 538 -5.61 -21.81 2.48
N ARG A 539 -6.20 -21.98 3.67
CA ARG A 539 -7.46 -21.31 4.06
C ARG A 539 -7.25 -20.16 5.05
N LEU A 540 -6.20 -20.22 5.84
CA LEU A 540 -5.95 -19.29 6.96
C LEU A 540 -4.72 -18.42 6.73
N ALA A 541 -3.87 -18.78 5.78
CA ALA A 541 -2.59 -18.13 5.54
C ALA A 541 -2.26 -18.05 4.05
N VAL A 542 -1.02 -17.66 3.74
CA VAL A 542 -0.50 -17.47 2.38
C VAL A 542 -0.38 -18.78 1.60
N GLY A 543 -0.22 -19.93 2.28
CA GLY A 543 -0.13 -21.24 1.65
C GLY A 543 1.28 -21.66 1.20
N ILE A 544 2.33 -21.07 1.78
CA ILE A 544 3.73 -21.48 1.58
C ILE A 544 4.37 -21.93 2.89
N THR A 545 5.22 -22.96 2.85
CA THR A 545 6.17 -23.19 3.94
C THR A 545 7.32 -22.19 3.78
N VAL A 546 7.67 -21.48 4.84
CA VAL A 546 8.76 -20.50 4.81
C VAL A 546 10.11 -21.24 4.75
N THR A 547 11.02 -20.79 3.88
CA THR A 547 12.37 -21.35 3.70
C THR A 547 13.13 -21.38 5.04
N GLY A 548 13.79 -22.51 5.35
CA GLY A 548 14.44 -22.73 6.65
C GLY A 548 13.53 -23.32 7.74
N TYR A 549 12.23 -23.49 7.47
CA TYR A 549 11.25 -24.04 8.41
C TYR A 549 10.50 -25.24 7.80
N GLY A 550 9.87 -26.05 8.64
CA GLY A 550 9.03 -27.18 8.21
C GLY A 550 9.76 -28.14 7.27
N ASP A 551 9.13 -28.46 6.15
CA ASP A 551 9.67 -29.31 5.08
C ASP A 551 10.75 -28.61 4.22
N ARG A 552 11.01 -27.32 4.45
CA ARG A 552 12.10 -26.53 3.85
C ARG A 552 13.22 -26.23 4.85
N SER A 553 13.32 -26.97 5.95
CA SER A 553 14.36 -26.80 6.98
C SER A 553 15.77 -27.17 6.52
N ASP A 554 15.90 -27.88 5.39
CA ASP A 554 17.21 -28.22 4.80
C ASP A 554 17.91 -27.02 4.15
N PHE A 555 17.19 -25.92 3.88
CA PHE A 555 17.80 -24.66 3.44
C PHE A 555 18.46 -23.98 4.63
N ASN A 556 19.79 -24.07 4.74
CA ASN A 556 20.57 -23.50 5.85
C ASN A 556 21.88 -22.81 5.42
N GLU A 557 22.17 -22.78 4.12
CA GLU A 557 23.37 -22.15 3.56
C GLU A 557 23.00 -20.94 2.70
N ASP A 558 23.56 -19.79 3.03
CA ASP A 558 23.37 -18.55 2.28
C ASP A 558 23.93 -18.70 0.86
N PRO A 559 23.13 -18.51 -0.21
CA PRO A 559 23.60 -18.69 -1.57
C PRO A 559 24.68 -17.70 -2.01
N PHE A 560 24.70 -16.50 -1.43
CA PHE A 560 25.62 -15.41 -1.78
C PHE A 560 26.01 -14.62 -0.53
N ARG A 561 27.12 -13.89 -0.61
CA ARG A 561 27.54 -12.96 0.45
C ARG A 561 26.73 -11.67 0.37
N ALA A 562 26.45 -11.05 1.51
CA ALA A 562 25.66 -9.81 1.57
C ALA A 562 26.32 -8.66 0.79
N GLU A 563 27.65 -8.60 0.79
CA GLU A 563 28.44 -7.61 0.05
C GLU A 563 28.36 -7.75 -1.48
N ASP A 564 28.02 -8.94 -1.98
CA ASP A 564 27.84 -9.22 -3.41
C ASP A 564 26.38 -8.95 -3.87
N ILE A 565 25.51 -8.51 -2.95
CA ILE A 565 24.13 -8.11 -3.25
C ILE A 565 23.99 -6.59 -3.06
N VAL A 566 23.26 -5.95 -3.98
CA VAL A 566 22.81 -4.56 -3.82
C VAL A 566 21.32 -4.47 -4.11
N ILE A 567 20.60 -3.64 -3.34
CA ILE A 567 19.19 -3.33 -3.60
C ILE A 567 19.12 -1.99 -4.35
N LEU A 568 18.40 -1.98 -5.47
CA LEU A 568 18.07 -0.76 -6.22
C LEU A 568 16.64 -0.33 -5.87
N SER A 569 16.48 0.92 -5.43
CA SER A 569 15.18 1.48 -5.05
C SER A 569 15.01 2.92 -5.56
N ASP A 570 13.77 3.29 -5.88
CA ASP A 570 13.33 4.65 -6.17
C ASP A 570 12.62 5.30 -4.97
N GLY A 571 12.70 4.66 -3.79
CA GLY A 571 12.06 5.09 -2.55
C GLY A 571 10.63 4.59 -2.37
N ILE A 572 9.93 4.14 -3.42
CA ILE A 572 8.49 3.81 -3.33
C ILE A 572 8.21 2.59 -2.44
N CYS A 573 9.20 1.72 -2.27
CA CYS A 573 9.15 0.53 -1.42
C CYS A 573 8.30 0.74 -0.14
N ALA A 574 7.21 -0.02 -0.01
CA ALA A 574 6.23 0.12 1.08
C ALA A 574 5.77 -1.24 1.62
N SER A 575 5.16 -1.22 2.82
CA SER A 575 4.55 -2.38 3.48
C SER A 575 5.51 -3.58 3.53
N THR A 576 5.15 -4.75 3.01
CA THR A 576 6.04 -5.92 2.93
C THR A 576 7.40 -5.66 2.29
N CYS A 577 7.51 -4.76 1.32
CA CYS A 577 8.81 -4.37 0.75
C CYS A 577 9.70 -3.72 1.81
N SER A 578 9.13 -2.86 2.68
CA SER A 578 9.86 -2.25 3.79
C SER A 578 10.35 -3.29 4.81
N ILE A 579 9.58 -4.34 5.06
CA ILE A 579 9.97 -5.46 5.94
C ILE A 579 11.13 -6.24 5.31
N PHE A 580 11.04 -6.54 4.02
CA PHE A 580 12.12 -7.20 3.29
C PHE A 580 13.41 -6.36 3.35
N LEU A 581 13.33 -5.04 3.14
CA LEU A 581 14.48 -4.15 3.25
C LEU A 581 14.98 -4.02 4.70
N GLU A 582 14.11 -4.05 5.70
CA GLU A 582 14.50 -4.10 7.11
C GLU A 582 15.40 -5.33 7.35
N LEU A 583 14.98 -6.51 6.91
CA LEU A 583 15.75 -7.75 7.07
C LEU A 583 17.05 -7.74 6.24
N MET A 584 16.98 -7.36 4.97
CA MET A 584 18.15 -7.36 4.07
C MET A 584 19.20 -6.32 4.48
N VAL A 585 18.78 -5.09 4.75
CA VAL A 585 19.68 -3.97 5.03
C VAL A 585 20.11 -4.01 6.48
N GLN A 586 19.19 -4.11 7.43
CA GLN A 586 19.51 -3.97 8.86
C GLN A 586 20.15 -5.23 9.41
N GLN A 587 19.59 -6.40 9.10
CA GLN A 587 20.05 -7.67 9.65
C GLN A 587 21.14 -8.37 8.81
N ALA A 588 21.00 -8.38 7.48
CA ALA A 588 22.00 -9.04 6.61
C ALA A 588 23.15 -8.12 6.15
N GLY A 589 22.99 -6.80 6.22
CA GLY A 589 24.05 -5.85 5.85
C GLY A 589 24.14 -5.57 4.35
N VAL A 590 23.08 -5.87 3.60
CA VAL A 590 23.02 -5.60 2.16
C VAL A 590 22.97 -4.09 1.91
N ARG A 591 23.73 -3.64 0.90
CA ARG A 591 23.81 -2.22 0.52
C ARG A 591 22.60 -1.81 -0.32
N THR A 592 22.28 -0.53 -0.30
CA THR A 592 21.20 0.07 -1.10
C THR A 592 21.71 1.20 -1.98
N ILE A 593 21.19 1.27 -3.20
CA ILE A 593 21.34 2.41 -4.10
C ILE A 593 19.95 3.00 -4.32
N ALA A 594 19.78 4.26 -3.92
CA ALA A 594 18.58 5.03 -4.25
C ALA A 594 18.79 5.76 -5.59
N VAL A 595 17.76 5.81 -6.43
CA VAL A 595 17.80 6.52 -7.72
C VAL A 595 16.73 7.62 -7.80
N GLY A 596 17.11 8.78 -8.33
CA GLY A 596 16.21 9.92 -8.51
C GLY A 596 16.13 10.83 -7.27
N GLY A 597 14.92 11.28 -6.95
CA GLY A 597 14.55 12.24 -5.92
C GLY A 597 14.64 13.69 -6.39
N ARG A 598 14.33 14.66 -5.51
CA ARG A 598 14.38 16.10 -5.85
C ARG A 598 15.77 16.52 -6.30
N PRO A 599 15.93 17.54 -7.18
CA PRO A 599 17.21 17.97 -7.75
C PRO A 599 18.11 18.71 -6.73
N GLN A 600 18.47 18.02 -5.66
CA GLN A 600 19.29 18.51 -4.56
C GLN A 600 20.41 17.51 -4.24
N LEU A 601 21.51 18.00 -3.70
CA LEU A 601 22.60 17.14 -3.23
C LEU A 601 22.22 16.40 -1.94
N GLY A 602 23.01 15.39 -1.59
CA GLY A 602 22.81 14.61 -0.37
C GLY A 602 22.08 13.28 -0.57
N PRO A 603 21.85 12.53 0.53
CA PRO A 603 21.28 11.19 0.49
C PRO A 603 19.78 11.19 0.18
N MET A 604 19.26 9.99 -0.08
CA MET A 604 17.83 9.68 -0.21
C MET A 604 17.58 8.35 0.52
N VAL A 605 16.39 8.14 1.07
CA VAL A 605 16.01 6.86 1.69
C VAL A 605 15.65 5.81 0.63
N PRO A 606 15.95 4.51 0.83
CA PRO A 606 15.51 3.46 -0.08
C PRO A 606 14.06 3.01 0.20
N VAL A 607 13.46 3.46 1.30
CA VAL A 607 12.10 3.14 1.75
C VAL A 607 11.44 4.43 2.24
N GLY A 608 10.75 5.11 1.35
CA GLY A 608 9.95 6.31 1.59
C GLY A 608 8.45 6.06 1.62
N GLY A 609 8.00 4.84 1.31
CA GLY A 609 6.63 4.37 1.52
C GLY A 609 6.33 3.96 2.94
N THR A 610 5.12 3.44 3.17
CA THR A 610 4.71 2.98 4.51
C THR A 610 5.63 1.90 5.03
N LYS A 611 6.09 2.03 6.27
CA LYS A 611 6.92 1.03 6.98
C LYS A 611 6.13 0.21 8.02
N GLY A 612 4.81 0.39 8.04
CA GLY A 612 3.88 -0.45 8.79
C GLY A 612 3.84 -1.90 8.28
N THR A 613 3.53 -2.83 9.17
CA THR A 613 3.62 -4.28 8.92
C THR A 613 2.28 -4.96 8.70
N LEU A 614 1.18 -4.30 9.05
CA LEU A 614 -0.16 -4.83 8.84
C LEU A 614 -1.16 -3.71 8.60
N VAL A 615 -1.82 -3.75 7.45
CA VAL A 615 -3.01 -2.94 7.19
C VAL A 615 -4.25 -3.67 7.71
N LEU A 616 -5.17 -2.92 8.32
CA LEU A 616 -6.47 -3.45 8.73
C LEU A 616 -7.59 -2.68 7.99
N PRO A 617 -8.27 -3.31 7.02
CA PRO A 617 -9.39 -2.70 6.31
C PRO A 617 -10.59 -2.42 7.24
N SER A 618 -11.35 -1.35 6.99
CA SER A 618 -12.51 -0.98 7.82
C SER A 618 -13.56 -2.09 7.88
N VAL A 619 -13.85 -2.71 6.74
CA VAL A 619 -14.79 -3.84 6.63
C VAL A 619 -14.42 -5.01 7.54
N TYR A 620 -13.12 -5.22 7.82
CA TYR A 620 -12.66 -6.25 8.75
C TYR A 620 -12.92 -5.81 10.20
N MET A 621 -12.59 -4.56 10.55
CA MET A 621 -12.86 -3.99 11.87
C MET A 621 -14.36 -3.98 12.20
N GLU A 622 -15.20 -3.59 11.24
CA GLU A 622 -16.65 -3.56 11.35
C GLU A 622 -17.24 -4.97 11.54
N ALA A 623 -16.78 -5.95 10.73
CA ALA A 623 -17.24 -7.33 10.85
C ALA A 623 -16.88 -7.94 12.22
N PHE A 624 -15.65 -7.68 12.70
CA PHE A 624 -15.21 -8.14 14.02
C PHE A 624 -15.98 -7.46 15.15
N SER A 625 -16.24 -6.16 15.01
CA SER A 625 -17.06 -5.38 15.94
C SER A 625 -18.47 -5.93 16.07
N VAL A 626 -19.16 -6.16 14.95
CA VAL A 626 -20.51 -6.75 14.92
C VAL A 626 -20.49 -8.15 15.51
N TYR A 627 -19.49 -8.96 15.16
CA TYR A 627 -19.35 -10.31 15.69
C TYR A 627 -19.18 -10.31 17.21
N VAL A 628 -18.24 -9.51 17.73
CA VAL A 628 -17.95 -9.44 19.16
C VAL A 628 -19.16 -8.93 19.93
N ALA A 629 -19.80 -7.84 19.48
CA ALA A 629 -21.01 -7.33 20.10
C ALA A 629 -22.15 -8.36 20.11
N ALA A 630 -22.36 -9.10 19.02
CA ALA A 630 -23.43 -10.09 18.95
C ALA A 630 -23.15 -11.35 19.80
N ARG A 631 -21.87 -11.70 19.98
CA ARG A 631 -21.44 -12.94 20.61
C ARG A 631 -21.18 -12.81 22.11
N PHE A 632 -20.55 -11.72 22.54
CA PHE A 632 -20.00 -11.56 23.88
C PHE A 632 -20.77 -10.57 24.76
N ALA A 633 -21.62 -9.70 24.19
CA ALA A 633 -22.45 -8.84 25.01
C ALA A 633 -23.59 -9.61 25.69
N ASP A 634 -23.76 -9.39 26.98
CA ASP A 634 -24.78 -9.98 27.84
C ASP A 634 -26.16 -9.34 27.62
N SER A 635 -26.20 -8.09 27.17
CA SER A 635 -27.43 -7.30 27.10
C SER A 635 -27.49 -6.33 25.93
N ARG A 636 -28.69 -5.87 25.58
CA ARG A 636 -28.87 -4.81 24.58
C ARG A 636 -28.29 -3.47 25.03
N SER A 637 -28.28 -3.20 26.33
CA SER A 637 -27.66 -1.99 26.88
C SER A 637 -26.15 -2.02 26.70
N GLU A 638 -25.52 -3.19 26.86
CA GLU A 638 -24.09 -3.35 26.62
C GLU A 638 -23.75 -3.24 25.14
N ILE A 639 -24.55 -3.82 24.23
CA ILE A 639 -24.39 -3.59 22.78
C ILE A 639 -24.45 -2.10 22.45
N ALA A 640 -25.41 -1.37 23.03
CA ALA A 640 -25.53 0.08 22.81
C ALA A 640 -24.35 0.86 23.39
N GLN A 641 -23.76 0.39 24.49
CA GLN A 641 -22.53 0.97 25.05
C GLN A 641 -21.33 0.67 24.15
N TRP A 642 -21.17 -0.56 23.66
CA TRP A 642 -20.05 -0.93 22.80
C TRP A 642 -20.11 -0.22 21.44
N ALA A 643 -21.30 0.05 20.92
CA ALA A 643 -21.49 0.82 19.69
C ALA A 643 -20.93 2.25 19.75
N THR A 644 -20.62 2.79 20.94
CA THR A 644 -19.99 4.13 21.06
C THR A 644 -18.50 4.12 20.69
N PHE A 645 -17.84 2.96 20.67
CA PHE A 645 -16.41 2.85 20.38
C PHE A 645 -16.04 1.74 19.39
N LEU A 646 -16.91 0.74 19.19
CA LEU A 646 -16.77 -0.24 18.12
C LEU A 646 -17.23 0.37 16.78
N PRO A 647 -16.41 0.31 15.72
CA PRO A 647 -16.81 0.78 14.40
C PRO A 647 -17.89 -0.09 13.78
N VAL A 648 -18.84 0.54 13.09
CA VAL A 648 -19.86 -0.11 12.26
C VAL A 648 -19.88 0.54 10.87
N PRO A 649 -20.49 -0.10 9.85
CA PRO A 649 -20.57 0.49 8.52
C PRO A 649 -21.17 1.89 8.56
N ALA A 650 -20.46 2.86 7.96
CA ALA A 650 -20.89 4.26 7.90
C ALA A 650 -22.08 4.46 6.94
N PRO A 651 -22.91 5.50 7.13
CA PRO A 651 -24.01 5.83 6.21
C PRO A 651 -23.60 6.20 4.79
N ILE A 652 -22.36 6.67 4.58
CA ILE A 652 -21.82 6.99 3.26
C ILE A 652 -20.92 5.86 2.80
N ALA A 653 -21.12 5.43 1.55
CA ALA A 653 -20.35 4.36 0.93
C ALA A 653 -18.91 4.78 0.68
N VAL A 654 -18.00 3.81 0.76
CA VAL A 654 -16.57 4.02 0.61
C VAL A 654 -16.01 3.07 -0.45
N LEU A 655 -15.11 3.55 -1.30
CA LEU A 655 -14.33 2.69 -2.20
C LEU A 655 -13.41 1.79 -1.39
N ASP A 656 -12.71 2.40 -0.43
CA ASP A 656 -11.97 1.71 0.61
C ASP A 656 -11.62 2.60 1.81
N ALA A 657 -11.43 1.94 2.94
CA ALA A 657 -10.85 2.54 4.12
C ALA A 657 -10.00 1.51 4.88
N GLY A 658 -8.99 1.99 5.58
CA GLY A 658 -8.09 1.15 6.35
C GLY A 658 -7.14 1.97 7.22
N VAL A 659 -6.45 1.26 8.11
CA VAL A 659 -5.43 1.82 8.99
C VAL A 659 -4.17 0.99 8.94
N ASN A 660 -3.03 1.62 9.24
CA ASN A 660 -1.84 0.91 9.67
C ASN A 660 -2.05 0.39 11.10
N PHE A 661 -2.42 -0.88 11.19
CA PHE A 661 -2.74 -1.50 12.48
C PHE A 661 -1.48 -1.91 13.23
N GLN A 662 -0.46 -2.46 12.57
CA GLN A 662 0.79 -2.83 13.24
C GLN A 662 1.99 -2.05 12.73
N ASP A 663 2.68 -1.39 13.65
CA ASP A 663 3.94 -0.72 13.39
C ASP A 663 5.12 -1.70 13.50
N ASN A 664 6.18 -1.47 12.74
CA ASN A 664 7.46 -2.18 12.91
C ASN A 664 8.34 -1.45 13.93
N ILE A 665 8.93 -2.18 14.88
CA ILE A 665 9.94 -1.66 15.80
C ILE A 665 11.28 -2.29 15.46
N ARG A 666 12.29 -1.47 15.16
CA ARG A 666 13.63 -1.97 14.82
C ARG A 666 14.30 -2.61 16.03
N THR A 667 14.97 -3.74 15.80
CA THR A 667 15.77 -4.41 16.83
C THR A 667 16.90 -3.51 17.34
N GLY A 668 17.01 -3.41 18.66
CA GLY A 668 17.93 -2.52 19.36
C GLY A 668 17.44 -1.08 19.54
N LEU A 669 16.21 -0.76 19.10
CA LEU A 669 15.54 0.54 19.33
C LEU A 669 14.21 0.37 20.10
N GLU A 670 14.03 -0.76 20.79
CA GLU A 670 12.81 -1.09 21.54
C GLU A 670 12.50 -0.06 22.62
N ASP A 671 13.53 0.34 23.38
CA ASP A 671 13.39 1.30 24.50
C ASP A 671 13.04 2.71 24.00
N ALA A 672 13.45 3.06 22.77
CA ALA A 672 13.03 4.30 22.14
C ALA A 672 11.54 4.25 21.74
N GLY A 673 11.05 3.07 21.39
CA GLY A 673 9.67 2.84 20.98
C GLY A 673 9.27 3.58 19.70
N VAL A 674 10.20 4.09 18.91
CA VAL A 674 9.87 4.83 17.69
C VAL A 674 9.60 3.84 16.56
N PRO A 675 8.40 3.85 15.94
CA PRO A 675 8.13 3.05 14.74
C PRO A 675 9.11 3.38 13.62
N THR A 676 9.51 2.38 12.82
CA THR A 676 10.43 2.60 11.69
C THR A 676 9.88 3.59 10.67
N GLN A 677 8.55 3.80 10.61
CA GLN A 677 7.85 4.84 9.84
C GLN A 677 8.45 6.23 10.04
N PHE A 678 8.97 6.52 11.24
CA PHE A 678 9.53 7.83 11.59
C PHE A 678 11.07 7.84 11.61
N LEU A 679 11.71 6.75 11.20
CA LEU A 679 13.16 6.67 11.08
C LEU A 679 13.62 7.06 9.66
N ASN A 680 14.64 7.91 9.63
CA ASN A 680 15.34 8.34 8.43
C ASN A 680 16.55 7.43 8.17
N ASP A 681 16.31 6.37 7.41
CA ASP A 681 17.32 5.37 7.04
C ASP A 681 17.80 5.64 5.61
N THR A 682 18.97 6.26 5.47
CA THR A 682 19.48 6.65 4.15
C THR A 682 19.98 5.47 3.35
N ALA A 683 19.93 5.54 2.02
CA ALA A 683 20.61 4.57 1.17
C ALA A 683 22.13 4.67 1.29
N SER A 684 22.86 3.62 0.92
CA SER A 684 24.34 3.65 0.93
C SER A 684 24.90 4.66 -0.07
N CYS A 685 24.19 4.87 -1.17
CA CYS A 685 24.53 5.81 -2.23
C CYS A 685 23.25 6.27 -2.94
N ARG A 686 23.23 7.51 -3.43
CA ARG A 686 22.19 8.02 -4.34
C ARG A 686 22.79 8.24 -5.72
N VAL A 687 22.02 7.98 -6.77
CA VAL A 687 22.39 8.27 -8.17
C VAL A 687 21.26 9.01 -8.90
N TRP A 688 21.62 9.81 -9.91
CA TRP A 688 20.64 10.43 -10.79
C TRP A 688 20.27 9.50 -11.95
N TYR A 689 19.01 9.58 -12.36
CA TYR A 689 18.60 9.07 -13.66
C TYR A 689 19.25 9.91 -14.77
N GLU A 690 19.67 9.26 -15.84
CA GLU A 690 19.85 9.85 -17.16
C GLU A 690 18.63 9.48 -18.02
N ALA A 691 18.36 10.22 -19.10
CA ALA A 691 17.18 9.97 -19.94
C ALA A 691 17.10 8.52 -20.46
N GLN A 692 18.26 7.93 -20.79
CA GLN A 692 18.35 6.56 -21.29
C GLN A 692 17.96 5.51 -20.25
N ASP A 693 18.11 5.80 -18.95
CA ASP A 693 17.75 4.87 -17.87
C ASP A 693 16.24 4.65 -17.77
N TYR A 694 15.45 5.64 -18.19
CA TYR A 694 13.99 5.53 -18.30
C TYR A 694 13.55 4.69 -19.49
N LEU A 695 14.29 4.75 -20.60
CA LEU A 695 13.95 4.10 -21.87
C LEU A 695 14.51 2.69 -21.99
N ASN A 696 15.61 2.41 -21.30
CA ASN A 696 16.27 1.11 -21.30
C ASN A 696 16.74 0.76 -19.89
N VAL A 697 16.00 -0.15 -19.24
CA VAL A 697 16.32 -0.58 -17.87
C VAL A 697 17.72 -1.19 -17.73
N THR A 698 18.26 -1.81 -18.79
CA THR A 698 19.62 -2.40 -18.74
C THR A 698 20.70 -1.34 -18.57
N SER A 699 20.48 -0.09 -19.06
CA SER A 699 21.36 1.06 -18.80
C SER A 699 21.43 1.36 -17.30
N LEU A 700 20.28 1.36 -16.64
CA LEU A 700 20.21 1.60 -15.20
C LEU A 700 20.83 0.46 -14.39
N TRP A 701 20.59 -0.79 -14.78
CA TRP A 701 21.19 -1.93 -14.09
C TRP A 701 22.72 -1.94 -14.24
N ASP A 702 23.23 -1.63 -15.42
CA ASP A 702 24.68 -1.50 -15.67
C ASP A 702 25.28 -0.31 -14.89
N LYS A 703 24.60 0.84 -14.84
CA LYS A 703 24.96 1.96 -13.94
C LYS A 703 25.00 1.52 -12.47
N THR A 704 23.97 0.82 -12.02
CA THR A 704 23.85 0.32 -10.64
C THR A 704 24.98 -0.66 -10.32
N ALA A 705 25.30 -1.58 -11.24
CA ALA A 705 26.39 -2.54 -11.10
C ALA A 705 27.76 -1.84 -10.99
N ARG A 706 28.02 -0.81 -11.81
CA ARG A 706 29.23 0.02 -11.72
C ARG A 706 29.34 0.74 -10.38
N VAL A 707 28.25 1.31 -9.87
CA VAL A 707 28.25 1.96 -8.57
C VAL A 707 28.46 0.95 -7.45
N ALA A 708 27.77 -0.19 -7.48
CA ALA A 708 27.82 -1.18 -6.41
C ALA A 708 29.14 -1.97 -6.35
N PHE A 709 29.75 -2.26 -7.51
CA PHE A 709 30.83 -3.24 -7.63
C PHE A 709 32.05 -2.76 -8.44
N GLY A 710 32.04 -1.52 -8.96
CA GLY A 710 33.06 -1.01 -9.88
C GLY A 710 34.41 -0.72 -9.25
N ASN A 711 34.47 -0.52 -7.93
CA ASN A 711 35.73 -0.24 -7.21
C ASN A 711 36.34 -1.54 -6.65
N GLY A 712 36.72 -2.46 -7.53
CA GLY A 712 37.28 -3.75 -7.13
C GLY A 712 36.29 -4.66 -6.37
N GLY A 713 35.00 -4.57 -6.68
CA GLY A 713 33.91 -5.26 -5.98
C GLY A 713 33.25 -4.43 -4.87
N ALA A 714 33.84 -3.31 -4.47
CA ALA A 714 33.27 -2.38 -3.50
C ALA A 714 32.47 -1.25 -4.18
N LEU A 715 31.80 -0.44 -3.35
CA LEU A 715 31.06 0.75 -3.76
C LEU A 715 32.02 1.77 -4.40
N ASP A 716 31.67 2.25 -5.59
CA ASP A 716 32.36 3.36 -6.27
C ASP A 716 31.69 4.68 -5.87
N GLU A 717 32.16 5.24 -4.75
CA GLU A 717 31.65 6.48 -4.17
C GLU A 717 31.74 7.69 -5.12
N SER A 718 32.67 7.66 -6.09
CA SER A 718 32.85 8.75 -7.05
C SER A 718 31.68 8.90 -8.03
N ARG A 719 30.83 7.87 -8.13
CA ARG A 719 29.64 7.83 -8.98
C ARG A 719 28.35 8.19 -8.23
N CYS A 720 28.44 8.42 -6.93
CA CYS A 720 27.31 8.83 -6.12
C CYS A 720 27.08 10.34 -6.24
N VAL A 721 25.84 10.79 -6.04
CA VAL A 721 25.51 12.20 -5.89
C VAL A 721 26.38 12.79 -4.77
N ALA A 722 26.91 14.00 -4.97
CA ALA A 722 27.78 14.62 -3.98
C ALA A 722 27.10 14.69 -2.60
N GLY A 723 27.80 14.21 -1.57
CA GLY A 723 27.29 14.15 -0.19
C GLY A 723 26.27 13.05 0.09
N SER A 724 26.02 12.13 -0.84
CA SER A 724 25.01 11.05 -0.67
C SER A 724 25.57 9.72 -0.16
N VAL A 725 26.89 9.56 -0.08
CA VAL A 725 27.51 8.38 0.52
C VAL A 725 27.36 8.47 2.04
N THR A 726 26.81 7.43 2.65
CA THR A 726 26.42 7.44 4.06
C THR A 726 27.13 6.36 4.87
N SER A 727 27.29 6.60 6.17
CA SER A 727 27.83 5.61 7.09
C SER A 727 26.83 4.50 7.40
N ARG A 728 27.30 3.40 8.00
CA ARG A 728 26.42 2.31 8.43
C ARG A 728 25.41 2.76 9.48
N GLU A 729 25.78 3.68 10.37
CA GLU A 729 24.90 4.24 11.38
C GLU A 729 23.74 5.02 10.74
N GLN A 730 24.01 5.82 9.70
CA GLN A 730 22.97 6.55 8.96
C GLN A 730 22.03 5.60 8.22
N GLN A 731 22.57 4.55 7.59
CA GLN A 731 21.79 3.52 6.89
C GLN A 731 20.92 2.67 7.82
N THR A 732 21.23 2.67 9.12
CA THR A 732 20.56 1.84 10.13
C THR A 732 19.67 2.64 11.07
N GLY A 733 19.36 3.90 10.73
CA GLY A 733 18.48 4.76 11.51
C GLY A 733 19.06 5.21 12.85
N ARG A 734 20.39 5.15 12.98
CA ARG A 734 21.15 5.53 14.18
C ARG A 734 22.00 6.78 13.98
N GLY A 735 21.89 7.43 12.81
CA GLY A 735 22.54 8.71 12.54
C GLY A 735 21.84 9.87 13.26
N ASP A 736 22.50 11.04 13.30
CA ASP A 736 22.06 12.24 14.04
C ASP A 736 20.68 12.78 13.63
N ALA A 737 20.17 12.39 12.46
CA ALA A 737 18.82 12.74 12.00
C ALA A 737 17.71 11.83 12.58
N ASN A 738 18.05 10.91 13.48
CA ASN A 738 17.11 10.00 14.13
C ASN A 738 17.10 10.19 15.66
N PRO A 739 16.00 9.84 16.34
CA PRO A 739 15.95 9.80 17.80
C PRO A 739 17.05 8.95 18.41
N SER A 740 17.58 9.39 19.57
CA SER A 740 18.54 8.58 20.33
C SER A 740 17.91 7.28 20.82
N ALA A 741 18.71 6.20 20.91
CA ALA A 741 18.25 4.89 21.37
C ALA A 741 17.69 4.88 22.82
N SER A 742 17.96 5.92 23.61
CA SER A 742 17.32 6.16 24.92
C SER A 742 16.09 7.07 24.75
N GLY A 743 14.90 6.48 24.57
CA GLY A 743 13.65 7.25 24.57
C GLY A 743 13.11 7.49 25.98
N ASP A 744 12.14 8.41 26.09
CA ASP A 744 11.34 8.66 27.32
C ASP A 744 10.38 7.51 27.69
N GLY A 745 10.56 6.33 27.08
CA GLY A 745 9.77 5.13 27.35
C GLY A 745 9.99 4.64 28.78
N SER A 746 9.04 4.89 29.67
CA SER A 746 9.07 4.26 30.98
C SER A 746 8.53 2.83 30.85
N ARG A 747 9.42 1.82 30.84
CA ARG A 747 9.11 0.42 31.20
C ARG A 747 8.76 0.28 32.68
N LYS A 748 7.97 1.20 33.23
CA LYS A 748 7.44 1.07 34.59
C LYS A 748 6.19 0.21 34.50
N SER A 749 6.29 -1.03 34.97
CA SER A 749 5.14 -1.79 35.44
C SER A 749 4.59 -1.07 36.68
N ASP A 750 3.82 -0.01 36.48
CA ASP A 750 3.09 0.59 37.58
C ASP A 750 1.89 -0.31 37.90
N ASP A 751 2.07 -1.17 38.89
CA ASP A 751 1.06 -2.02 39.58
C ASP A 751 -0.11 -1.21 40.19
N LYS A 752 -0.29 0.05 39.80
CA LYS A 752 -1.21 1.01 40.38
C LYS A 752 -1.72 2.00 39.34
N ASP A 753 -2.51 1.53 38.39
CA ASP A 753 -3.58 2.34 37.76
C ASP A 753 -4.73 1.51 37.17
N ALA A 754 -4.87 0.24 37.58
CA ALA A 754 -6.12 -0.51 37.43
C ALA A 754 -7.11 -0.16 38.56
N ALA A 755 -7.51 1.11 38.67
CA ALA A 755 -8.48 1.53 39.69
C ALA A 755 -9.27 2.79 39.32
N SER A 756 -9.95 2.77 38.16
CA SER A 756 -11.15 3.60 37.96
C SER A 756 -12.19 2.89 37.09
N GLY A 757 -12.48 1.64 37.44
CA GLY A 757 -13.68 0.91 37.02
C GLY A 757 -14.52 0.62 38.26
N LEU A 758 -15.74 1.14 38.30
CA LEU A 758 -16.68 1.02 39.41
C LEU A 758 -16.86 -0.46 39.81
N ARG A 759 -16.45 -0.81 41.04
CA ARG A 759 -16.75 -2.11 41.65
C ARG A 759 -18.24 -2.19 42.00
N VAL A 760 -18.96 -3.12 41.38
CA VAL A 760 -20.12 -3.76 42.02
C VAL A 760 -19.76 -5.22 42.24
N ALA A 761 -19.24 -5.50 43.43
CA ALA A 761 -18.99 -6.83 43.93
C ALA A 761 -20.30 -7.45 44.39
N TRP A 762 -20.65 -8.64 43.89
CA TRP A 762 -21.44 -9.61 44.66
C TRP A 762 -20.72 -10.96 44.66
N THR A 763 -20.38 -11.36 45.88
CA THR A 763 -19.72 -12.57 46.35
C THR A 763 -20.41 -13.86 45.93
N THR A 764 -19.64 -14.79 45.37
CA THR A 764 -19.96 -16.22 45.27
C THR A 764 -19.49 -16.94 46.54
N MET A 765 -20.38 -17.73 47.14
CA MET A 765 -20.02 -18.77 48.11
C MET A 765 -20.53 -20.12 47.59
N VAL A 766 -19.55 -20.95 47.23
CA VAL A 766 -19.44 -22.42 47.14
C VAL A 766 -20.66 -23.27 47.53
N VAL A 767 -21.03 -24.28 46.72
CA VAL A 767 -20.98 -25.74 47.04
C VAL A 767 -21.55 -26.59 45.88
N CYS A 768 -20.66 -27.44 45.35
CA CYS A 768 -20.77 -28.81 44.80
C CYS A 768 -22.03 -29.36 44.07
N ALA A 769 -21.70 -29.92 42.90
CA ALA A 769 -21.94 -31.30 42.44
C ALA A 769 -23.29 -31.71 41.80
N SER A 770 -23.09 -32.42 40.68
CA SER A 770 -23.94 -33.44 40.04
C SER A 770 -25.26 -33.00 39.38
N ALA A 771 -25.30 -33.07 38.03
CA ALA A 771 -25.91 -34.21 37.35
C ALA A 771 -25.80 -34.08 35.81
N VAL A 772 -25.26 -35.15 35.23
CA VAL A 772 -25.36 -35.54 33.82
C VAL A 772 -26.83 -35.83 33.49
N THR A 773 -27.34 -35.30 32.37
CA THR A 773 -28.20 -35.97 31.35
C THR A 773 -29.11 -34.98 30.61
N LEU A 774 -29.29 -35.26 29.32
CA LEU A 774 -30.30 -34.74 28.39
C LEU A 774 -30.00 -33.44 27.63
N SER A 775 -28.91 -33.48 26.87
CA SER A 775 -28.97 -33.03 25.47
C SER A 775 -29.67 -34.10 24.63
N LEU A 776 -30.90 -33.82 24.19
CA LEU A 776 -31.55 -34.33 22.97
C LEU A 776 -33.02 -33.85 23.00
N MET A 777 -33.50 -33.38 21.85
CA MET A 777 -34.85 -32.84 21.57
C MET A 777 -34.98 -31.31 21.72
N LEU A 778 -34.61 -30.58 20.67
CA LEU A 778 -35.56 -30.07 19.68
C LEU A 778 -34.80 -29.16 18.70
N THR A 779 -34.66 -29.69 17.48
CA THR A 779 -34.49 -29.05 16.16
C THR A 779 -34.07 -27.59 16.10
#